data_AF-A0A7X6YGG9-F1
#
_entry.id   AF-A0A7X6YGG9-F1
#
_cell.length_a   1.000
_cell.length_b   1.000
_cell.length_c   1.000
_cell.angle_alpha   90.00
_cell.angle_beta   90.00
_cell.angle_gamma   90.00
#
_symmetry.space_group_name_H-M   'P 1'
#
loop_
_entity.id
_entity.type
_entity.pdbx_description
1 polymer ?
#
loop_
_entity_poly.entity_id
_entity_poly.type
_entity_poly.pdbx_seq_one_letter_code
_entity_poly.pdbx_strand_id
1 'polypeptide(L)'
;MRRATALIMLCAASMCAQARTCRVFLLAGQSNMEGVGVAAFAPGNLLVQPQVLLYHSPSVRSPWPANQWNPLAPAGVSATNFGPELSLAYRLSEGYTNDCIALIKHAKGGTKLTTAPLHYETTSWHPGTDCGDTASFGAEYVTFVATVTNALAALRAQGETPLLSGMFWVQGEADATDAAAGAAYGQNLTRFIRRVREQFAAPDLPFVCARILPYQTRPGSAAVRQALSDADQDSGSPAAIPRVFTVLTEGFGVHADAVHFNTPGQLALGTSLAESMCRRAAALPQVPLPRTLAFWQFDEKTDAPFILDAVGAFHVDQALAAVAAPPLVPRVAQAAAPRFIDGTHPCENAGALQRSHAVRRMYDAELDMRDTSWTFEAFFRNNAAGTQTVYEVIGGTRSALSQYHGWRVIMINGKIRFFATADSGQTAQILSPARYDDGLTHHVAAVWDATAGVTGTLRLYLDEVLVGATAGVGDLGNGAPYGSTKRFALGGNVSGTSASPVIIDNKWNGTLDEIRLTAAALQPAAFLTSFEPGSVFKLSRVDPLDRVYKDRSPCGHFDPVHVPRGGRASFPVSLSARHAKGTVTFNAEIFTTRAGIRLTSAPSVHVLRTVHVEANYGGCSRTRQGATPPRDIASAVVRLAPFDVYDVVTGDTAVALDGRAVYAAMVRVDVPRDAVPGDYHSRITACLDGTPQRVSIPVVLRVYRTSLPERQNMDVTHWLWPEPRNLTVGQVPDWWSDDHWRLLHSSGAVLRDYGDTVMFTPLVLGEHPLIPVSADPTGWTFDFSLFDRWIDLFRQQGFRRFIGQHLRSHLTVSVRDSATGRIHLLKTGEETYQQQFLSAFLPALHAHLLKRHPGVDFLQAIWDEPRAEHEDAYRAWADTVRTHMPSVKIVEALNHAFDRYSGCVDVPAWWFGYVFSRRWPDLIARRIQEGRENWIYYACTPRPPYPNSHLDAPLWRCRALPWVAHHCRASGILHWAANGYRGADPYRSSIGPLPNGSADPGHPPGDNWLFYPTQQGLTGSLRMLAFQQGLEDYDLLVLLHDHDPAAAAEIAQSIVAEMVLDAPGKDIRAEYANQPRRYHDARQRLLAGLDNQLHCDRK
;
A
#
# COMPACT_ATOMS: atom_id res chain seq x y z
N MET A 1 37.31 -9.35 -63.21
CA MET A 1 36.58 -9.84 -62.01
C MET A 1 35.55 -8.79 -61.59
N ARG A 2 34.25 -9.04 -61.84
CA ARG A 2 33.11 -8.24 -61.36
C ARG A 2 31.99 -9.23 -61.01
N ARG A 3 31.74 -9.48 -59.73
CA ARG A 3 30.62 -10.24 -59.09
C ARG A 3 31.09 -10.70 -57.71
N ALA A 4 30.92 -9.86 -56.68
CA ALA A 4 31.17 -10.23 -55.27
C ALA A 4 30.48 -9.28 -54.27
N THR A 5 30.24 -8.01 -54.62
CA THR A 5 29.89 -6.95 -53.66
C THR A 5 28.39 -6.55 -53.66
N ALA A 6 27.49 -7.46 -54.06
CA ALA A 6 26.07 -7.13 -54.27
C ALA A 6 25.07 -8.06 -53.53
N LEU A 7 25.52 -8.89 -52.58
CA LEU A 7 24.66 -9.90 -51.92
C LEU A 7 24.76 -9.93 -50.38
N ILE A 8 25.20 -8.83 -49.75
CA ILE A 8 25.24 -8.68 -48.27
C ILE A 8 24.47 -7.41 -47.80
N MET A 9 23.74 -6.74 -48.70
CA MET A 9 22.87 -5.59 -48.35
C MET A 9 21.42 -5.78 -48.85
N LEU A 10 20.81 -6.93 -48.58
CA LEU A 10 19.36 -7.10 -48.79
C LEU A 10 18.65 -8.08 -47.82
N CYS A 11 19.20 -8.31 -46.63
CA CYS A 11 18.57 -9.12 -45.56
C CYS A 11 18.42 -8.36 -44.23
N ALA A 12 18.32 -7.03 -44.28
CA ALA A 12 18.19 -6.16 -43.11
C ALA A 12 17.05 -5.13 -43.25
N ALA A 13 15.88 -5.58 -43.74
CA ALA A 13 14.64 -4.79 -43.77
C ALA A 13 13.38 -5.68 -43.82
N SER A 14 13.34 -6.73 -43.00
CA SER A 14 12.08 -7.36 -42.56
C SER A 14 12.16 -7.59 -41.07
N MET A 15 12.32 -6.48 -40.32
CA MET A 15 11.65 -6.41 -39.04
C MET A 15 10.16 -6.63 -39.35
N CYS A 16 9.57 -7.72 -38.85
CA CYS A 16 8.13 -7.71 -38.67
C CYS A 16 7.82 -6.47 -37.84
N ALA A 17 7.11 -5.51 -38.45
CA ALA A 17 6.59 -4.38 -37.72
C ALA A 17 5.57 -4.94 -36.72
N GLN A 18 6.03 -5.19 -35.50
CA GLN A 18 5.21 -5.67 -34.42
C GLN A 18 4.15 -4.60 -34.18
N ALA A 19 2.88 -4.93 -34.44
CA ALA A 19 1.79 -3.96 -34.39
C ALA A 19 1.82 -3.23 -33.04
N ARG A 20 2.05 -1.92 -33.09
CA ARG A 20 2.17 -1.10 -31.89
C ARG A 20 0.76 -0.92 -31.32
N THR A 21 0.65 -1.10 -30.00
CA THR A 21 -0.60 -0.81 -29.30
C THR A 21 -0.72 0.70 -29.13
N CYS A 22 -1.80 1.27 -29.66
CA CYS A 22 -2.11 2.68 -29.52
C CYS A 22 -3.25 2.84 -28.52
N ARG A 23 -2.98 3.43 -27.35
CA ARG A 23 -4.00 3.72 -26.34
C ARG A 23 -4.79 4.95 -26.75
N VAL A 24 -6.06 4.72 -27.01
CA VAL A 24 -7.01 5.75 -27.42
C VAL A 24 -7.83 6.18 -26.21
N PHE A 25 -7.80 7.48 -25.90
CA PHE A 25 -8.60 8.08 -24.85
C PHE A 25 -9.62 9.06 -25.43
N LEU A 26 -10.86 8.99 -24.95
CA LEU A 26 -11.97 9.81 -25.43
C LEU A 26 -12.14 11.03 -24.50
N LEU A 27 -12.25 12.23 -25.04
CA LEU A 27 -12.49 13.46 -24.30
C LEU A 27 -13.82 14.07 -24.76
N ALA A 28 -14.82 14.10 -23.87
CA ALA A 28 -16.12 14.67 -24.19
C ALA A 28 -16.79 15.46 -23.06
N GLY A 29 -17.74 16.33 -23.43
CA GLY A 29 -18.47 17.18 -22.51
C GLY A 29 -18.72 18.58 -23.06
N GLN A 30 -18.92 19.55 -22.16
CA GLN A 30 -19.27 20.93 -22.53
C GLN A 30 -18.08 21.91 -22.45
N SER A 31 -18.33 23.20 -22.24
CA SER A 31 -17.33 24.28 -22.27
C SER A 31 -16.07 24.07 -21.41
N ASN A 32 -16.18 23.36 -20.29
CA ASN A 32 -15.01 23.02 -19.46
C ASN A 32 -14.19 21.84 -20.02
N MET A 33 -14.77 20.92 -20.79
CA MET A 33 -14.01 19.97 -21.64
C MET A 33 -13.47 20.66 -22.89
N GLU A 34 -14.28 21.50 -23.54
CA GLU A 34 -13.90 22.26 -24.73
C GLU A 34 -12.64 23.08 -24.42
N GLY A 35 -12.71 23.97 -23.43
CA GLY A 35 -11.55 24.59 -22.84
C GLY A 35 -11.39 26.07 -23.17
N VAL A 36 -11.31 26.87 -22.11
CA VAL A 36 -11.07 28.33 -22.16
C VAL A 36 -9.70 28.72 -21.61
N GLY A 37 -8.85 27.75 -21.25
CA GLY A 37 -7.47 28.00 -20.83
C GLY A 37 -6.73 28.72 -21.96
N VAL A 38 -5.92 29.73 -21.64
CA VAL A 38 -5.21 30.55 -22.64
C VAL A 38 -3.79 30.02 -22.82
N ALA A 39 -3.45 29.57 -24.03
CA ALA A 39 -2.18 28.87 -24.30
C ALA A 39 -0.94 29.70 -23.95
N ALA A 40 -0.99 31.03 -24.08
CA ALA A 40 0.09 31.93 -23.70
C ALA A 40 0.45 31.93 -22.20
N PHE A 41 -0.42 31.38 -21.34
CA PHE A 41 -0.19 31.22 -19.90
C PHE A 41 0.10 29.75 -19.50
N ALA A 42 0.20 28.83 -20.47
CA ALA A 42 0.55 27.44 -20.21
C ALA A 42 2.08 27.23 -20.24
N PRO A 43 2.63 26.32 -19.41
CA PRO A 43 4.04 25.90 -19.50
C PRO A 43 4.41 25.38 -20.90
N GLY A 44 5.53 25.84 -21.45
CA GLY A 44 5.94 25.55 -22.83
C GLY A 44 6.12 24.05 -23.14
N ASN A 45 6.49 23.23 -22.15
CA ASN A 45 6.60 21.78 -22.28
C ASN A 45 5.24 21.08 -22.45
N LEU A 46 4.13 21.72 -22.07
CA LEU A 46 2.78 21.19 -22.28
C LEU A 46 2.21 21.58 -23.65
N LEU A 47 2.70 22.66 -24.25
CA LEU A 47 2.33 23.12 -25.59
C LEU A 47 2.98 22.32 -26.72
N VAL A 48 4.04 21.56 -26.44
CA VAL A 48 4.83 20.81 -27.42
C VAL A 48 4.96 19.35 -26.99
N GLN A 49 4.05 18.50 -27.45
CA GLN A 49 4.00 17.07 -27.13
C GLN A 49 3.90 16.21 -28.41
N PRO A 50 4.93 16.18 -29.27
CA PRO A 50 4.89 15.53 -30.58
C PRO A 50 4.69 14.00 -30.52
N GLN A 51 4.89 13.38 -29.36
CA GLN A 51 4.68 11.97 -29.11
C GLN A 51 3.22 11.58 -28.83
N VAL A 52 2.32 12.57 -28.67
CA VAL A 52 0.89 12.35 -28.43
C VAL A 52 0.11 12.78 -29.67
N LEU A 53 -0.81 11.93 -30.11
CA LEU A 53 -1.71 12.21 -31.24
C LEU A 53 -3.02 12.83 -30.74
N LEU A 54 -3.56 13.78 -31.50
CA LEU A 54 -4.86 14.38 -31.30
C LEU A 54 -5.71 14.24 -32.57
N TYR A 55 -6.95 13.81 -32.40
CA TYR A 55 -8.03 13.91 -33.39
C TYR A 55 -9.17 14.67 -32.74
N HIS A 56 -9.71 15.69 -33.39
CA HIS A 56 -10.82 16.46 -32.82
C HIS A 56 -11.93 16.71 -33.84
N SER A 57 -13.17 16.87 -33.35
CA SER A 57 -14.30 17.22 -34.20
C SER A 57 -14.27 18.70 -34.62
N PRO A 58 -15.07 19.10 -35.62
CA PRO A 58 -15.22 20.51 -36.03
C PRO A 58 -15.82 21.45 -34.98
N SER A 59 -16.31 20.94 -33.84
CA SER A 59 -16.79 21.76 -32.73
C SER A 59 -15.64 22.40 -31.94
N VAL A 60 -14.48 21.75 -31.89
CA VAL A 60 -13.29 22.23 -31.18
C VAL A 60 -12.34 22.94 -32.15
N ARG A 61 -11.70 24.02 -31.72
CA ARG A 61 -10.75 24.82 -32.51
C ARG A 61 -9.31 24.50 -32.09
N SER A 62 -8.47 24.19 -33.06
CA SER A 62 -7.04 23.91 -32.88
C SER A 62 -6.26 24.60 -34.02
N PRO A 63 -4.93 24.78 -33.90
CA PRO A 63 -4.07 25.12 -35.05
C PRO A 63 -4.12 24.07 -36.17
N TRP A 64 -4.54 22.84 -35.87
CA TRP A 64 -4.66 21.75 -36.85
C TRP A 64 -6.09 21.61 -37.43
N PRO A 65 -6.24 21.04 -38.65
CA PRO A 65 -7.54 20.71 -39.20
C PRO A 65 -8.28 19.64 -38.40
N ALA A 66 -9.58 19.86 -38.18
CA ALA A 66 -10.47 18.86 -37.59
C ALA A 66 -10.59 17.60 -38.46
N ASN A 67 -11.01 16.49 -37.83
CA ASN A 67 -11.18 15.17 -38.44
C ASN A 67 -9.89 14.55 -39.02
N GLN A 68 -8.72 14.92 -38.50
CA GLN A 68 -7.42 14.38 -38.89
C GLN A 68 -6.55 14.11 -37.65
N TRP A 69 -5.70 13.08 -37.72
CA TRP A 69 -4.69 12.81 -36.69
C TRP A 69 -3.50 13.77 -36.87
N ASN A 70 -3.23 14.56 -35.83
CA ASN A 70 -2.13 15.52 -35.78
C ASN A 70 -1.36 15.37 -34.45
N PRO A 71 -0.12 15.88 -34.35
CA PRO A 71 0.54 16.04 -33.05
C PRO A 71 -0.29 16.91 -32.10
N LEU A 72 -0.29 16.62 -30.80
CA LEU A 72 -1.04 17.38 -29.82
C LEU A 72 -0.69 18.88 -29.86
N ALA A 73 -1.73 19.70 -29.90
CA ALA A 73 -1.69 21.15 -29.83
C ALA A 73 -2.89 21.66 -29.01
N PRO A 74 -2.91 22.94 -28.58
CA PRO A 74 -4.09 23.56 -27.99
C PRO A 74 -5.37 23.29 -28.80
N ALA A 75 -6.42 22.83 -28.14
CA ALA A 75 -7.67 22.46 -28.80
C ALA A 75 -8.87 22.88 -27.95
N GLY A 76 -9.28 24.15 -28.03
CA GLY A 76 -10.36 24.72 -27.22
C GLY A 76 -11.39 25.56 -27.98
N VAL A 77 -11.97 26.57 -27.30
CA VAL A 77 -12.95 27.50 -27.90
C VAL A 77 -12.35 28.34 -29.05
N SER A 78 -11.02 28.46 -29.09
CA SER A 78 -10.25 29.04 -30.19
C SER A 78 -8.95 28.27 -30.38
N ALA A 79 -8.25 28.47 -31.50
CA ALA A 79 -6.95 27.83 -31.76
C ALA A 79 -5.82 28.27 -30.80
N THR A 80 -6.04 29.31 -29.98
CA THR A 80 -5.13 29.74 -28.91
C THR A 80 -5.65 29.39 -27.51
N ASN A 81 -6.75 28.66 -27.42
CA ASN A 81 -7.28 28.11 -26.18
C ASN A 81 -7.08 26.59 -26.08
N PHE A 82 -7.11 26.08 -24.85
CA PHE A 82 -6.98 24.67 -24.52
C PHE A 82 -7.90 24.28 -23.37
N GLY A 83 -8.25 22.99 -23.30
CA GLY A 83 -9.00 22.37 -22.21
C GLY A 83 -8.10 21.50 -21.34
N PRO A 84 -8.61 20.40 -20.75
CA PRO A 84 -7.77 19.51 -19.95
C PRO A 84 -6.69 18.77 -20.77
N GLU A 85 -6.79 18.72 -22.11
CA GLU A 85 -5.99 17.82 -22.96
C GLU A 85 -4.47 17.98 -22.82
N LEU A 86 -3.95 19.19 -22.55
CA LEU A 86 -2.49 19.41 -22.51
C LEU A 86 -1.83 18.75 -21.31
N SER A 87 -2.30 19.04 -20.08
CA SER A 87 -1.76 18.38 -18.89
C SER A 87 -2.22 16.92 -18.78
N LEU A 88 -3.42 16.59 -19.28
CA LEU A 88 -3.93 15.23 -19.35
C LEU A 88 -3.04 14.34 -20.23
N ALA A 89 -2.72 14.77 -21.45
CA ALA A 89 -1.81 14.05 -22.34
C ALA A 89 -0.43 13.84 -21.73
N TYR A 90 0.12 14.89 -21.12
CA TYR A 90 1.44 14.87 -20.50
C TYR A 90 1.48 13.80 -19.39
N ARG A 91 0.51 13.83 -18.46
CA ARG A 91 0.40 12.86 -17.37
C ARG A 91 0.06 11.43 -17.85
N LEU A 92 -0.75 11.26 -18.89
CA LEU A 92 -0.96 9.94 -19.50
C LEU A 92 0.32 9.40 -20.13
N SER A 93 1.14 10.24 -20.77
CA SER A 93 2.42 9.81 -21.34
C SER A 93 3.45 9.41 -20.27
N GLU A 94 3.41 10.03 -19.09
CA GLU A 94 4.17 9.59 -17.90
C GLU A 94 3.64 8.26 -17.32
N GLY A 95 2.33 8.00 -17.39
CA GLY A 95 1.70 6.77 -16.89
C GLY A 95 1.80 5.56 -17.82
N TYR A 96 1.96 5.78 -19.12
CA TYR A 96 1.92 4.75 -20.17
C TYR A 96 3.15 4.86 -21.11
N THR A 97 4.35 4.88 -20.51
CA THR A 97 5.62 5.29 -21.13
C THR A 97 6.06 4.52 -22.40
N ASN A 98 5.54 3.32 -22.64
CA ASN A 98 5.87 2.49 -23.82
C ASN A 98 4.80 2.51 -24.92
N ASP A 99 3.60 3.03 -24.63
CA ASP A 99 2.46 2.98 -25.53
C ASP A 99 2.45 4.19 -26.48
N CYS A 100 1.77 4.08 -27.63
CA CYS A 100 1.38 5.27 -28.39
C CYS A 100 0.12 5.88 -27.72
N ILE A 101 0.09 7.19 -27.48
CA ILE A 101 -1.05 7.86 -26.82
C ILE A 101 -1.81 8.68 -27.86
N ALA A 102 -3.11 8.44 -27.97
CA ALA A 102 -3.99 9.09 -28.92
C ALA A 102 -5.25 9.63 -28.22
N LEU A 103 -5.52 10.92 -28.37
CA LEU A 103 -6.69 11.59 -27.82
C LEU A 103 -7.73 11.84 -28.92
N ILE A 104 -8.99 11.44 -28.69
CA ILE A 104 -10.12 11.81 -29.54
C ILE A 104 -11.01 12.79 -28.77
N LYS A 105 -11.07 14.04 -29.21
CA LYS A 105 -11.78 15.12 -28.52
C LYS A 105 -13.00 15.62 -29.30
N HIS A 106 -14.17 15.58 -28.66
CA HIS A 106 -15.35 16.30 -29.11
C HIS A 106 -16.04 16.93 -27.89
N ALA A 107 -16.11 18.26 -27.87
CA ALA A 107 -16.81 19.01 -26.84
C ALA A 107 -17.40 20.28 -27.44
N LYS A 108 -18.39 20.87 -26.76
CA LYS A 108 -19.06 22.10 -27.19
C LYS A 108 -19.77 22.80 -26.03
N GLY A 109 -19.60 24.12 -25.90
CA GLY A 109 -20.23 24.93 -24.86
C GLY A 109 -21.77 24.85 -24.85
N GLY A 110 -22.34 24.92 -23.64
CA GLY A 110 -23.79 25.06 -23.43
C GLY A 110 -24.64 23.80 -23.67
N THR A 111 -24.04 22.65 -24.00
CA THR A 111 -24.73 21.39 -24.31
C THR A 111 -25.25 20.65 -23.08
N LYS A 112 -26.44 20.07 -23.18
CA LYS A 112 -27.13 19.32 -22.10
C LYS A 112 -27.08 17.81 -22.27
N LEU A 113 -27.34 17.05 -21.20
CA LEU A 113 -27.51 15.60 -21.26
C LEU A 113 -28.99 15.18 -21.28
N THR A 114 -29.87 15.97 -20.66
CA THR A 114 -31.33 15.77 -20.72
C THR A 114 -31.89 15.94 -22.13
N THR A 115 -33.03 15.28 -22.39
CA THR A 115 -33.86 15.44 -23.59
C THR A 115 -34.84 16.60 -23.48
N ALA A 116 -35.17 17.02 -22.24
CA ALA A 116 -36.08 18.14 -22.00
C ALA A 116 -35.48 19.47 -22.53
N PRO A 117 -36.31 20.40 -23.03
CA PRO A 117 -35.85 21.75 -23.36
C PRO A 117 -35.36 22.46 -22.08
N LEU A 118 -34.32 23.27 -22.24
CA LEU A 118 -33.87 24.22 -21.21
C LEU A 118 -34.30 25.64 -21.63
N HIS A 119 -34.09 26.62 -20.76
CA HIS A 119 -34.48 28.02 -20.98
C HIS A 119 -33.70 28.76 -22.10
N TYR A 120 -32.83 28.08 -22.83
CA TYR A 120 -32.02 28.61 -23.93
C TYR A 120 -31.80 27.54 -25.01
N GLU A 121 -31.44 27.95 -26.23
CA GLU A 121 -31.13 27.02 -27.31
C GLU A 121 -29.88 26.18 -27.01
N THR A 122 -30.03 24.86 -27.04
CA THR A 122 -28.96 23.93 -26.64
C THR A 122 -29.15 22.55 -27.26
N THR A 123 -28.08 21.98 -27.78
CA THR A 123 -28.02 20.61 -28.29
C THR A 123 -27.76 19.59 -27.18
N SER A 124 -28.11 18.32 -27.44
CA SER A 124 -28.10 17.25 -26.43
C SER A 124 -27.06 16.16 -26.72
N TRP A 125 -26.55 15.57 -25.65
CA TRP A 125 -25.72 14.36 -25.61
C TRP A 125 -26.54 13.07 -25.43
N HIS A 126 -27.88 13.14 -25.53
CA HIS A 126 -28.74 11.98 -25.31
C HIS A 126 -28.37 10.78 -26.22
N PRO A 127 -28.13 9.59 -25.66
CA PRO A 127 -27.55 8.45 -26.38
C PRO A 127 -28.57 7.39 -26.86
N GLY A 128 -29.86 7.75 -26.89
CA GLY A 128 -30.97 6.80 -27.08
C GLY A 128 -31.22 5.88 -25.88
N THR A 129 -32.31 5.10 -25.93
CA THR A 129 -32.74 4.21 -24.83
C THR A 129 -31.92 2.93 -24.70
N ASP A 130 -31.47 2.37 -25.81
CA ASP A 130 -30.83 1.05 -25.95
C ASP A 130 -30.03 0.96 -27.26
N CYS A 131 -29.47 -0.21 -27.58
CA CYS A 131 -28.62 -0.42 -28.74
C CYS A 131 -29.33 -0.36 -30.11
N GLY A 132 -30.66 -0.51 -30.16
CA GLY A 132 -31.45 -0.31 -31.37
C GLY A 132 -31.84 1.15 -31.61
N ASP A 133 -32.04 1.92 -30.53
CA ASP A 133 -32.40 3.34 -30.59
C ASP A 133 -31.21 4.24 -30.97
N THR A 134 -30.88 4.24 -32.26
CA THR A 134 -29.93 5.18 -32.88
C THR A 134 -30.60 6.43 -33.44
N ALA A 135 -31.92 6.40 -33.64
CA ALA A 135 -32.71 7.50 -34.19
C ALA A 135 -32.89 8.65 -33.18
N SER A 136 -32.91 8.36 -31.87
CA SER A 136 -33.06 9.37 -30.81
C SER A 136 -31.73 9.99 -30.34
N PHE A 137 -30.63 9.77 -31.07
CA PHE A 137 -29.33 10.35 -30.73
C PHE A 137 -29.39 11.89 -30.77
N GLY A 138 -29.00 12.53 -29.67
CA GLY A 138 -28.78 13.97 -29.61
C GLY A 138 -27.63 14.40 -30.52
N ALA A 139 -27.70 15.61 -31.07
CA ALA A 139 -26.77 16.10 -32.11
C ALA A 139 -25.27 16.02 -31.72
N GLU A 140 -24.94 16.17 -30.44
CA GLU A 140 -23.54 16.04 -29.98
C GLU A 140 -23.16 14.55 -29.82
N TYR A 141 -24.10 13.67 -29.46
CA TYR A 141 -23.84 12.23 -29.47
C TYR A 141 -23.63 11.69 -30.89
N VAL A 142 -24.41 12.16 -31.87
CA VAL A 142 -24.17 11.86 -33.30
C VAL A 142 -22.77 12.29 -33.71
N THR A 143 -22.38 13.52 -33.37
CA THR A 143 -21.06 14.08 -33.71
C THR A 143 -19.93 13.32 -32.99
N PHE A 144 -20.12 12.95 -31.73
CA PHE A 144 -19.20 12.12 -30.95
C PHE A 144 -18.95 10.77 -31.63
N VAL A 145 -20.02 10.02 -31.91
CA VAL A 145 -19.94 8.67 -32.49
C VAL A 145 -19.28 8.71 -33.86
N ALA A 146 -19.61 9.68 -34.71
CA ALA A 146 -18.94 9.88 -36.00
C ALA A 146 -17.44 10.20 -35.82
N THR A 147 -17.09 11.11 -34.91
CA THR A 147 -15.69 11.51 -34.65
C THR A 147 -14.85 10.32 -34.18
N VAL A 148 -15.35 9.55 -33.19
CA VAL A 148 -14.64 8.38 -32.65
C VAL A 148 -14.52 7.26 -33.68
N THR A 149 -15.58 6.96 -34.41
CA THR A 149 -15.58 5.92 -35.44
C THR A 149 -14.56 6.22 -36.54
N ASN A 150 -14.54 7.46 -37.05
CA ASN A 150 -13.61 7.90 -38.09
C ASN A 150 -12.16 7.91 -37.60
N ALA A 151 -11.91 8.38 -36.37
CA ALA A 151 -10.57 8.40 -35.77
C ALA A 151 -9.99 7.00 -35.58
N LEU A 152 -10.80 6.05 -35.06
CA LEU A 152 -10.41 4.64 -34.90
C LEU A 152 -10.18 3.95 -36.25
N ALA A 153 -10.99 4.25 -37.27
CA ALA A 153 -10.78 3.76 -38.63
C ALA A 153 -9.46 4.31 -39.23
N ALA A 154 -9.15 5.59 -39.01
CA ALA A 154 -7.92 6.21 -39.48
C ALA A 154 -6.65 5.62 -38.82
N LEU A 155 -6.67 5.29 -37.52
CA LEU A 155 -5.55 4.58 -36.88
C LEU A 155 -5.35 3.18 -37.49
N ARG A 156 -6.43 2.42 -37.67
CA ARG A 156 -6.36 1.08 -38.29
C ARG A 156 -5.82 1.14 -39.72
N ALA A 157 -6.19 2.17 -40.49
CA ALA A 157 -5.67 2.40 -41.84
C ALA A 157 -4.16 2.75 -41.86
N GLN A 158 -3.60 3.26 -40.76
CA GLN A 158 -2.17 3.51 -40.57
C GLN A 158 -1.40 2.27 -40.07
N GLY A 159 -2.08 1.13 -39.84
CA GLY A 159 -1.48 -0.10 -39.32
C GLY A 159 -1.36 -0.16 -37.78
N GLU A 160 -1.90 0.83 -37.07
CA GLU A 160 -1.95 0.84 -35.61
C GLU A 160 -3.08 -0.06 -35.08
N THR A 161 -2.88 -0.66 -33.90
CA THR A 161 -3.95 -1.39 -33.17
C THR A 161 -4.53 -0.48 -32.08
N PRO A 162 -5.67 0.21 -32.31
CA PRO A 162 -6.24 1.12 -31.32
C PRO A 162 -6.94 0.35 -30.19
N LEU A 163 -6.49 0.60 -28.96
CA LEU A 163 -7.07 0.11 -27.72
C LEU A 163 -7.76 1.27 -26.98
N LEU A 164 -9.09 1.29 -26.97
CA LEU A 164 -9.86 2.25 -26.17
C LEU A 164 -9.55 2.04 -24.68
N SER A 165 -8.81 2.98 -24.10
CA SER A 165 -8.19 2.88 -22.76
C SER A 165 -8.83 3.84 -21.74
N GLY A 166 -9.90 4.54 -22.13
CA GLY A 166 -10.75 5.30 -21.22
C GLY A 166 -11.43 6.52 -21.81
N MET A 167 -12.38 7.06 -21.06
CA MET A 167 -13.12 8.26 -21.39
C MET A 167 -13.08 9.28 -20.27
N PHE A 168 -12.93 10.55 -20.63
CA PHE A 168 -12.98 11.70 -19.76
C PHE A 168 -14.27 12.48 -20.04
N TRP A 169 -15.02 12.79 -18.98
CA TRP A 169 -16.33 13.43 -19.07
C TRP A 169 -16.40 14.68 -18.17
N VAL A 170 -16.48 15.87 -18.77
CA VAL A 170 -16.61 17.13 -18.03
C VAL A 170 -17.87 17.85 -18.51
N GLN A 171 -18.98 17.54 -17.86
CA GLN A 171 -20.30 18.08 -18.18
C GLN A 171 -21.23 18.07 -16.96
N GLY A 172 -22.23 18.96 -17.01
CA GLY A 172 -23.36 18.98 -16.09
C GLY A 172 -23.88 20.40 -15.81
N GLU A 173 -23.13 21.45 -16.16
CA GLU A 173 -23.49 22.83 -15.84
C GLU A 173 -24.74 23.30 -16.61
N ALA A 174 -24.95 22.79 -17.83
CA ALA A 174 -26.17 23.04 -18.60
C ALA A 174 -27.40 22.46 -17.90
N ASP A 175 -27.38 21.17 -17.56
CA ASP A 175 -28.45 20.47 -16.83
C ASP A 175 -28.66 21.08 -15.43
N ALA A 176 -27.61 21.60 -14.78
CA ALA A 176 -27.72 22.33 -13.52
C ALA A 176 -28.52 23.63 -13.61
N THR A 177 -28.79 24.18 -14.81
CA THR A 177 -29.62 25.39 -14.96
C THR A 177 -31.10 25.18 -14.65
N ASP A 178 -31.57 23.92 -14.65
CA ASP A 178 -32.94 23.56 -14.33
C ASP A 178 -32.99 22.50 -13.21
N ALA A 179 -33.99 22.58 -12.33
CA ALA A 179 -34.07 21.70 -11.17
C ALA A 179 -34.45 20.27 -11.55
N ALA A 180 -35.33 20.08 -12.55
CA ALA A 180 -35.75 18.76 -12.99
C ALA A 180 -34.67 18.07 -13.84
N ALA A 181 -33.98 18.81 -14.71
CA ALA A 181 -32.82 18.34 -15.45
C ALA A 181 -31.68 17.92 -14.49
N GLY A 182 -31.38 18.75 -13.48
CA GLY A 182 -30.39 18.42 -12.46
C GLY A 182 -30.75 17.18 -11.63
N ALA A 183 -32.02 17.01 -11.24
CA ALA A 183 -32.49 15.82 -10.54
C ALA A 183 -32.43 14.54 -11.40
N ALA A 184 -32.70 14.66 -12.71
CA ALA A 184 -32.60 13.54 -13.65
C ALA A 184 -31.15 13.20 -14.07
N TYR A 185 -30.17 14.04 -13.72
CA TYR A 185 -28.80 13.97 -14.26
C TYR A 185 -28.13 12.62 -14.03
N GLY A 186 -28.22 12.06 -12.82
CA GLY A 186 -27.60 10.76 -12.49
C GLY A 186 -28.11 9.62 -13.39
N GLN A 187 -29.43 9.52 -13.58
CA GLN A 187 -30.02 8.49 -14.45
C GLN A 187 -29.60 8.67 -15.92
N ASN A 188 -29.51 9.92 -16.38
CA ASN A 188 -29.06 10.24 -17.73
C ASN A 188 -27.57 9.95 -17.92
N LEU A 189 -26.72 10.19 -16.91
CA LEU A 189 -25.30 9.86 -16.89
C LEU A 189 -25.08 8.34 -16.92
N THR A 190 -25.81 7.56 -16.11
CA THR A 190 -25.76 6.10 -16.14
C THR A 190 -26.15 5.56 -17.51
N ARG A 191 -27.20 6.11 -18.14
CA ARG A 191 -27.60 5.75 -19.52
C ARG A 191 -26.51 6.09 -20.53
N PHE A 192 -25.91 7.28 -20.43
CA PHE A 192 -24.82 7.73 -21.30
C PHE A 192 -23.60 6.81 -21.24
N ILE A 193 -23.09 6.54 -20.03
CA ILE A 193 -21.93 5.68 -19.82
C ILE A 193 -22.18 4.27 -20.38
N ARG A 194 -23.36 3.69 -20.09
CA ARG A 194 -23.77 2.38 -20.62
C ARG A 194 -23.83 2.37 -22.15
N ARG A 195 -24.48 3.36 -22.76
CA ARG A 195 -24.64 3.45 -24.22
C ARG A 195 -23.33 3.69 -24.96
N VAL A 196 -22.38 4.45 -24.40
CA VAL A 196 -21.03 4.61 -24.99
C VAL A 196 -20.27 3.29 -24.98
N ARG A 197 -20.31 2.55 -23.86
CA ARG A 197 -19.70 1.22 -23.71
C ARG A 197 -20.26 0.23 -24.73
N GLU A 198 -21.58 0.20 -24.90
CA GLU A 198 -22.26 -0.59 -25.92
C GLU A 198 -21.87 -0.15 -27.35
N GLN A 199 -21.88 1.15 -27.64
CA GLN A 199 -21.66 1.73 -28.97
C GLN A 199 -20.27 1.43 -29.55
N PHE A 200 -19.25 1.29 -28.69
CA PHE A 200 -17.89 0.98 -29.11
C PHE A 200 -17.43 -0.43 -28.71
N ALA A 201 -18.36 -1.31 -28.32
CA ALA A 201 -18.09 -2.68 -27.87
C ALA A 201 -17.00 -2.77 -26.77
N ALA A 202 -17.02 -1.82 -25.84
CA ALA A 202 -16.06 -1.66 -24.77
C ALA A 202 -16.78 -1.68 -23.40
N PRO A 203 -17.31 -2.83 -22.95
CA PRO A 203 -18.15 -2.93 -21.75
C PRO A 203 -17.45 -2.41 -20.48
N ASP A 204 -16.13 -2.57 -20.41
CA ASP A 204 -15.31 -2.15 -19.29
C ASP A 204 -14.61 -0.80 -19.49
N LEU A 205 -14.99 0.01 -20.50
CA LEU A 205 -14.35 1.32 -20.73
C LEU A 205 -14.49 2.19 -19.47
N PRO A 206 -13.40 2.64 -18.84
CA PRO A 206 -13.49 3.45 -17.64
C PRO A 206 -13.94 4.86 -18.01
N PHE A 207 -14.63 5.49 -17.07
CA PHE A 207 -14.94 6.90 -17.15
C PHE A 207 -14.25 7.63 -16.01
N VAL A 208 -13.64 8.77 -16.31
CA VAL A 208 -13.25 9.74 -15.30
C VAL A 208 -14.07 11.01 -15.53
N CYS A 209 -15.04 11.21 -14.66
CA CYS A 209 -15.89 12.38 -14.60
C CYS A 209 -15.21 13.48 -13.76
N ALA A 210 -15.56 14.75 -13.98
CA ALA A 210 -15.25 15.84 -13.05
C ALA A 210 -16.53 16.45 -12.48
N ARG A 211 -16.54 16.79 -11.18
CA ARG A 211 -17.66 17.54 -10.59
C ARG A 211 -17.70 18.94 -11.18
N ILE A 212 -18.91 19.41 -11.52
CA ILE A 212 -19.13 20.83 -11.78
C ILE A 212 -18.75 21.67 -10.55
N LEU A 213 -18.34 22.91 -10.79
CA LEU A 213 -17.71 23.78 -9.80
C LEU A 213 -18.53 23.96 -8.51
N PRO A 214 -17.88 23.93 -7.32
CA PRO A 214 -18.57 23.86 -6.03
C PRO A 214 -19.38 25.12 -5.66
N TYR A 215 -19.03 26.26 -6.23
CA TYR A 215 -19.67 27.56 -5.98
C TYR A 215 -20.75 27.92 -7.01
N GLN A 216 -21.13 27.01 -7.92
CA GLN A 216 -22.27 27.26 -8.82
C GLN A 216 -23.60 27.15 -8.05
N THR A 217 -24.39 28.23 -8.08
CA THR A 217 -25.66 28.38 -7.36
C THR A 217 -26.90 28.17 -8.24
N ARG A 218 -26.78 27.40 -9.33
CA ARG A 218 -27.90 27.15 -10.27
C ARG A 218 -28.88 26.13 -9.66
N PRO A 219 -30.18 26.14 -10.04
CA PRO A 219 -31.22 25.33 -9.37
C PRO A 219 -30.93 23.83 -9.26
N GLY A 220 -30.28 23.25 -10.27
CA GLY A 220 -29.88 21.84 -10.29
C GLY A 220 -28.44 21.55 -9.82
N SER A 221 -27.64 22.56 -9.45
CA SER A 221 -26.20 22.40 -9.19
C SER A 221 -25.88 21.37 -8.10
N ALA A 222 -26.63 21.37 -7.00
CA ALA A 222 -26.44 20.41 -5.91
C ALA A 222 -26.75 18.97 -6.36
N ALA A 223 -27.84 18.78 -7.12
CA ALA A 223 -28.25 17.47 -7.63
C ALA A 223 -27.24 16.92 -8.65
N VAL A 224 -26.75 17.74 -9.58
CA VAL A 224 -25.69 17.35 -10.53
C VAL A 224 -24.38 17.00 -9.81
N ARG A 225 -23.97 17.82 -8.83
CA ARG A 225 -22.76 17.57 -8.03
C ARG A 225 -22.86 16.33 -7.14
N GLN A 226 -24.05 15.99 -6.66
CA GLN A 226 -24.30 14.77 -5.92
C GLN A 226 -24.32 13.56 -6.85
N ALA A 227 -25.04 13.62 -7.97
CA ALA A 227 -25.08 12.55 -8.96
C ALA A 227 -23.68 12.19 -9.53
N LEU A 228 -22.80 13.19 -9.73
CA LEU A 228 -21.41 12.94 -10.12
C LEU A 228 -20.60 12.27 -9.00
N SER A 229 -20.85 12.61 -7.73
CA SER A 229 -20.22 11.92 -6.58
C SER A 229 -20.77 10.49 -6.39
N ASP A 230 -22.07 10.30 -6.55
CA ASP A 230 -22.74 9.01 -6.39
C ASP A 230 -22.37 8.02 -7.50
N ALA A 231 -22.13 8.51 -8.73
CA ALA A 231 -21.73 7.68 -9.86
C ALA A 231 -20.31 7.10 -9.71
N ASP A 232 -19.49 7.64 -8.81
CA ASP A 232 -18.16 7.12 -8.50
C ASP A 232 -18.25 5.71 -7.91
N GLN A 233 -17.50 4.77 -8.49
CA GLN A 233 -17.46 3.36 -8.09
C GLN A 233 -17.17 3.17 -6.60
N ASP A 234 -16.31 3.99 -6.03
CA ASP A 234 -15.80 3.84 -4.67
C ASP A 234 -16.62 4.69 -3.66
N SER A 235 -17.73 5.30 -4.10
CA SER A 235 -18.62 6.13 -3.26
C SER A 235 -19.42 5.37 -2.20
N GLY A 236 -19.59 4.06 -2.38
CA GLY A 236 -20.53 3.25 -1.58
C GLY A 236 -22.02 3.53 -1.85
N SER A 237 -22.33 4.37 -2.84
CA SER A 237 -23.72 4.68 -3.23
C SER A 237 -24.36 3.53 -4.02
N PRO A 238 -25.67 3.24 -3.85
CA PRO A 238 -26.41 2.35 -4.74
C PRO A 238 -26.44 2.80 -6.22
N ALA A 239 -26.09 4.07 -6.48
CA ALA A 239 -25.95 4.62 -7.83
C ALA A 239 -24.50 4.59 -8.37
N ALA A 240 -23.56 4.00 -7.63
CA ALA A 240 -22.18 3.80 -8.07
C ALA A 240 -22.12 2.97 -9.36
N ILE A 241 -21.36 3.45 -10.35
CA ILE A 241 -21.27 2.81 -11.65
C ILE A 241 -19.90 2.11 -11.76
N PRO A 242 -19.84 0.81 -12.06
CA PRO A 242 -18.57 0.10 -12.22
C PRO A 242 -17.64 0.79 -13.22
N ARG A 243 -16.38 0.96 -12.81
CA ARG A 243 -15.30 1.64 -13.55
C ARG A 243 -15.57 3.12 -13.88
N VAL A 244 -16.38 3.81 -13.09
CA VAL A 244 -16.58 5.26 -13.18
C VAL A 244 -15.93 5.90 -11.95
N PHE A 245 -15.15 6.95 -12.18
CA PHE A 245 -14.38 7.63 -11.15
C PHE A 245 -14.62 9.13 -11.25
N THR A 246 -14.74 9.83 -10.14
CA THR A 246 -15.04 11.25 -10.11
C THR A 246 -13.91 12.04 -9.50
N VAL A 247 -13.47 13.06 -10.24
CA VAL A 247 -12.52 14.07 -9.80
C VAL A 247 -13.28 15.19 -9.08
N LEU A 248 -12.87 15.43 -7.84
CA LEU A 248 -13.23 16.61 -7.06
C LEU A 248 -12.55 17.84 -7.66
N THR A 249 -13.26 18.97 -7.71
CA THR A 249 -12.83 20.22 -8.38
C THR A 249 -12.75 21.40 -7.41
N GLU A 250 -12.94 21.12 -6.13
CA GLU A 250 -12.67 21.99 -5.00
C GLU A 250 -11.19 22.47 -5.04
N GLY A 251 -10.98 23.79 -4.94
CA GLY A 251 -9.65 24.41 -4.98
C GLY A 251 -9.07 24.67 -6.39
N PHE A 252 -9.73 24.24 -7.47
CA PHE A 252 -9.24 24.50 -8.84
C PHE A 252 -9.37 25.97 -9.24
N GLY A 253 -8.45 26.43 -10.09
CA GLY A 253 -8.41 27.82 -10.57
C GLY A 253 -9.66 28.25 -11.35
N VAL A 254 -10.23 29.38 -10.96
CA VAL A 254 -11.55 29.87 -11.39
C VAL A 254 -11.44 31.03 -12.39
N HIS A 255 -12.24 31.02 -13.45
CA HIS A 255 -12.42 32.18 -14.33
C HIS A 255 -13.42 33.18 -13.71
N ALA A 256 -13.32 34.47 -14.04
CA ALA A 256 -14.11 35.52 -13.40
C ALA A 256 -15.65 35.39 -13.57
N ASP A 257 -16.11 34.55 -14.49
CA ASP A 257 -17.52 34.21 -14.69
C ASP A 257 -18.08 33.19 -13.67
N ALA A 258 -17.25 32.60 -12.81
CA ALA A 258 -17.60 31.54 -11.86
C ALA A 258 -18.28 30.29 -12.50
N VAL A 259 -18.07 30.09 -13.81
CA VAL A 259 -18.61 28.96 -14.60
C VAL A 259 -17.49 28.14 -15.24
N HIS A 260 -16.38 28.77 -15.59
CA HIS A 260 -15.26 28.11 -16.26
C HIS A 260 -14.01 28.01 -15.38
N PHE A 261 -13.18 27.00 -15.65
CA PHE A 261 -11.82 26.93 -15.12
C PHE A 261 -10.91 27.91 -15.87
N ASN A 262 -10.07 28.65 -15.15
CA ASN A 262 -9.01 29.47 -15.75
C ASN A 262 -7.81 28.59 -16.20
N THR A 263 -6.74 29.18 -16.75
CA THR A 263 -5.56 28.41 -17.20
C THR A 263 -5.01 27.46 -16.10
N PRO A 264 -4.68 27.90 -14.87
CA PRO A 264 -4.36 26.99 -13.77
C PRO A 264 -5.40 25.90 -13.51
N GLY A 265 -6.70 26.23 -13.52
CA GLY A 265 -7.79 25.27 -13.31
C GLY A 265 -7.90 24.22 -14.41
N GLN A 266 -7.71 24.58 -15.68
CA GLN A 266 -7.67 23.63 -16.80
C GLN A 266 -6.48 22.68 -16.69
N LEU A 267 -5.31 23.20 -16.28
CA LEU A 267 -4.11 22.39 -16.05
C LEU A 267 -4.27 21.43 -14.86
N ALA A 268 -4.88 21.89 -13.77
CA ALA A 268 -5.24 21.06 -12.62
C ALA A 268 -6.26 19.98 -13.01
N LEU A 269 -7.34 20.35 -13.71
CA LEU A 269 -8.36 19.44 -14.21
C LEU A 269 -7.75 18.32 -15.07
N GLY A 270 -6.95 18.65 -16.09
CA GLY A 270 -6.30 17.64 -16.92
C GLY A 270 -5.35 16.72 -16.15
N THR A 271 -4.61 17.27 -15.18
CA THR A 271 -3.73 16.50 -14.28
C THR A 271 -4.54 15.51 -13.44
N SER A 272 -5.56 15.98 -12.71
CA SER A 272 -6.37 15.15 -11.82
C SER A 272 -7.20 14.11 -12.58
N LEU A 273 -7.69 14.44 -13.78
CA LEU A 273 -8.35 13.48 -14.68
C LEU A 273 -7.39 12.34 -15.06
N ALA A 274 -6.22 12.68 -15.60
CA ALA A 274 -5.21 11.68 -16.00
C ALA A 274 -4.70 10.85 -14.82
N GLU A 275 -4.46 11.47 -13.66
CA GLU A 275 -4.04 10.75 -12.47
C GLU A 275 -5.13 9.82 -11.91
N SER A 276 -6.41 10.22 -11.97
CA SER A 276 -7.52 9.34 -11.61
C SER A 276 -7.60 8.14 -12.58
N MET A 277 -7.37 8.37 -13.87
CA MET A 277 -7.26 7.30 -14.87
C MET A 277 -6.08 6.36 -14.54
N CYS A 278 -4.87 6.89 -14.36
CA CYS A 278 -3.67 6.08 -14.08
C CYS A 278 -3.67 5.42 -12.69
N ARG A 279 -4.36 5.95 -11.68
CA ARG A 279 -4.42 5.35 -10.33
C ARG A 279 -5.59 4.40 -10.17
N ARG A 280 -6.81 4.80 -10.55
CA ARG A 280 -8.06 4.07 -10.26
C ARG A 280 -8.51 3.23 -11.45
N ALA A 281 -8.33 3.74 -12.66
CA ALA A 281 -8.68 3.06 -13.90
C ALA A 281 -7.54 2.25 -14.55
N ALA A 282 -6.34 2.21 -13.96
CA ALA A 282 -5.22 1.36 -14.42
C ALA A 282 -4.77 0.33 -13.38
N ALA A 283 -5.03 0.55 -12.09
CA ALA A 283 -5.01 -0.52 -11.07
C ALA A 283 -6.15 -1.54 -11.30
N LEU A 284 -7.22 -1.11 -11.98
CA LEU A 284 -8.16 -1.98 -12.68
C LEU A 284 -7.81 -1.92 -14.18
N PRO A 285 -7.84 -3.03 -14.92
CA PRO A 285 -7.15 -3.17 -16.20
C PRO A 285 -7.83 -2.53 -17.43
N GLN A 286 -7.06 -2.00 -18.39
CA GLN A 286 -7.57 -1.40 -19.65
C GLN A 286 -7.67 -2.36 -20.85
N VAL A 287 -7.59 -3.64 -20.56
CA VAL A 287 -8.21 -4.77 -21.27
C VAL A 287 -9.11 -5.39 -20.18
N PRO A 288 -10.16 -6.18 -20.42
CA PRO A 288 -10.60 -7.07 -19.36
C PRO A 288 -9.37 -7.87 -18.92
N LEU A 289 -8.82 -7.63 -17.71
CA LEU A 289 -8.13 -8.76 -17.09
C LEU A 289 -9.25 -9.77 -16.91
N PRO A 290 -9.09 -11.01 -17.41
CA PRO A 290 -9.20 -12.15 -16.51
C PRO A 290 -9.68 -11.82 -15.08
N ARG A 291 -11.00 -11.71 -14.89
CA ARG A 291 -11.59 -11.66 -13.53
C ARG A 291 -11.41 -13.06 -12.97
N THR A 292 -10.54 -13.21 -11.97
CA THR A 292 -10.55 -14.41 -11.14
C THR A 292 -11.92 -14.50 -10.47
N LEU A 293 -12.74 -15.45 -10.91
CA LEU A 293 -14.07 -15.68 -10.38
C LEU A 293 -14.01 -16.44 -9.05
N ALA A 294 -13.00 -17.30 -8.92
CA ALA A 294 -12.78 -18.07 -7.71
C ALA A 294 -11.29 -18.38 -7.52
N PHE A 295 -10.85 -18.27 -6.27
CA PHE A 295 -9.52 -18.59 -5.80
C PHE A 295 -9.65 -19.51 -4.58
N TRP A 296 -8.92 -20.61 -4.61
CA TRP A 296 -8.84 -21.55 -3.50
C TRP A 296 -7.38 -21.72 -3.08
N GLN A 297 -7.14 -21.66 -1.78
CA GLN A 297 -5.90 -22.06 -1.15
C GLN A 297 -6.17 -23.20 -0.17
N PHE A 298 -5.19 -24.06 0.03
CA PHE A 298 -5.31 -25.28 0.83
C PHE A 298 -4.38 -25.20 2.05
N ASP A 299 -4.84 -25.67 3.20
CA ASP A 299 -4.01 -25.79 4.40
C ASP A 299 -3.16 -27.08 4.33
N GLU A 300 -1.83 -26.93 4.24
CA GLU A 300 -0.86 -28.03 4.19
C GLU A 300 -1.00 -29.07 5.32
N LYS A 301 -1.62 -28.73 6.45
CA LYS A 301 -1.81 -29.64 7.59
C LYS A 301 -3.11 -30.43 7.57
N THR A 302 -4.14 -29.94 6.87
CA THR A 302 -5.49 -30.54 6.89
C THR A 302 -6.02 -30.90 5.51
N ASP A 303 -5.33 -30.48 4.44
CA ASP A 303 -5.71 -30.62 3.03
C ASP A 303 -7.12 -30.07 2.73
N ALA A 304 -7.55 -29.11 3.56
CA ALA A 304 -8.87 -28.51 3.50
C ALA A 304 -8.84 -27.21 2.68
N PRO A 305 -9.70 -27.06 1.66
CA PRO A 305 -9.80 -25.83 0.88
C PRO A 305 -10.53 -24.73 1.67
N PHE A 306 -10.05 -23.49 1.55
CA PHE A 306 -10.80 -22.29 1.91
C PHE A 306 -10.89 -21.32 0.72
N ILE A 307 -11.94 -20.49 0.73
CA ILE A 307 -12.27 -19.57 -0.36
C ILE A 307 -11.82 -18.16 0.01
N LEU A 308 -11.10 -17.50 -0.90
CA LEU A 308 -10.82 -16.07 -0.86
C LEU A 308 -11.42 -15.42 -2.11
N ASP A 309 -11.87 -14.17 -1.98
CA ASP A 309 -12.29 -13.39 -3.14
C ASP A 309 -11.11 -12.75 -3.88
N ALA A 310 -11.37 -12.17 -5.06
CA ALA A 310 -10.36 -11.55 -5.90
C ALA A 310 -9.70 -10.28 -5.32
N VAL A 311 -10.12 -9.82 -4.13
CA VAL A 311 -9.59 -8.64 -3.44
C VAL A 311 -8.75 -9.03 -2.20
N GLY A 312 -8.71 -10.31 -1.86
CA GLY A 312 -8.10 -10.80 -0.62
C GLY A 312 -8.92 -10.46 0.62
N ALA A 313 -10.22 -10.16 0.46
CA ALA A 313 -11.12 -9.87 1.56
C ALA A 313 -11.69 -11.17 2.15
N PHE A 314 -11.73 -11.25 3.48
CA PHE A 314 -12.29 -12.38 4.20
C PHE A 314 -13.79 -12.18 4.42
N HIS A 315 -14.62 -12.85 3.61
CA HIS A 315 -16.09 -12.79 3.72
C HIS A 315 -16.67 -14.00 4.47
N VAL A 316 -16.90 -13.85 5.77
CA VAL A 316 -17.79 -14.75 6.57
C VAL A 316 -19.27 -14.33 6.46
N ASP A 317 -19.53 -13.12 5.99
CA ASP A 317 -20.80 -12.39 6.16
C ASP A 317 -21.89 -12.64 5.10
N GLN A 318 -22.04 -13.88 4.62
CA GLN A 318 -23.32 -14.35 4.06
C GLN A 318 -23.87 -15.63 4.72
N ALA A 319 -23.16 -16.24 5.66
CA ALA A 319 -23.57 -17.50 6.28
C ALA A 319 -24.25 -17.38 7.67
N LEU A 320 -24.16 -16.22 8.34
CA LEU A 320 -24.54 -16.10 9.77
C LEU A 320 -25.68 -15.11 10.10
N ALA A 321 -26.21 -14.36 9.12
CA ALA A 321 -27.22 -13.32 9.37
C ALA A 321 -28.69 -13.77 9.18
N ALA A 322 -28.95 -15.05 8.88
CA ALA A 322 -30.27 -15.55 8.47
C ALA A 322 -31.03 -16.38 9.54
N VAL A 323 -30.60 -16.36 10.81
CA VAL A 323 -31.28 -17.09 11.91
C VAL A 323 -31.41 -16.24 13.17
N ALA A 324 -32.16 -15.13 13.08
CA ALA A 324 -32.75 -14.46 14.23
C ALA A 324 -34.04 -13.72 13.84
N ALA A 325 -35.12 -13.96 14.58
CA ALA A 325 -36.45 -13.31 14.52
C ALA A 325 -37.33 -13.56 13.26
N PRO A 326 -38.25 -14.54 13.30
CA PRO A 326 -39.54 -14.41 12.60
C PRO A 326 -40.45 -13.39 13.32
N PRO A 327 -41.43 -12.76 12.62
CA PRO A 327 -42.31 -11.76 13.21
C PRO A 327 -43.31 -12.34 14.22
N LEU A 328 -43.76 -11.48 15.14
CA LEU A 328 -44.66 -11.80 16.27
C LEU A 328 -46.03 -12.35 15.84
N VAL A 329 -46.36 -13.55 16.32
CA VAL A 329 -47.74 -14.07 16.48
C VAL A 329 -47.82 -14.84 17.82
N PRO A 330 -48.87 -14.66 18.67
CA PRO A 330 -48.80 -15.10 20.08
C PRO A 330 -49.42 -16.49 20.40
N ARG A 331 -48.70 -17.27 21.24
CA ARG A 331 -49.12 -18.50 22.01
C ARG A 331 -49.51 -19.72 21.13
N VAL A 332 -49.34 -21.00 21.53
CA VAL A 332 -49.71 -21.70 22.79
C VAL A 332 -48.82 -22.94 23.08
N ALA A 333 -48.40 -23.08 24.35
CA ALA A 333 -48.11 -24.25 25.22
C ALA A 333 -47.49 -25.63 24.77
N GLN A 334 -46.74 -26.22 25.73
CA GLN A 334 -46.36 -27.65 25.95
C GLN A 334 -45.29 -28.29 25.02
N ALA A 335 -44.41 -29.22 25.46
CA ALA A 335 -43.95 -29.62 26.81
C ALA A 335 -42.66 -30.50 26.77
N ALA A 336 -41.90 -30.50 27.88
CA ALA A 336 -40.96 -31.52 28.42
C ALA A 336 -39.81 -32.14 27.58
N ALA A 337 -38.67 -32.35 28.25
CA ALA A 337 -37.50 -33.13 27.78
C ALA A 337 -37.26 -34.39 28.66
N PRO A 338 -36.53 -35.39 28.14
CA PRO A 338 -35.56 -36.16 28.94
C PRO A 338 -34.23 -36.43 28.19
N ARG A 339 -33.04 -36.13 28.76
CA ARG A 339 -32.15 -36.93 29.66
C ARG A 339 -31.24 -37.97 28.96
N PHE A 340 -29.94 -37.92 29.31
CA PHE A 340 -28.87 -38.88 28.97
C PHE A 340 -28.75 -40.02 30.01
N ILE A 341 -28.59 -41.28 29.57
CA ILE A 341 -28.10 -42.51 30.24
C ILE A 341 -27.70 -43.48 29.10
N ASP A 342 -26.62 -44.28 29.07
CA ASP A 342 -25.30 -44.31 29.75
C ASP A 342 -24.34 -45.22 28.92
N GLY A 343 -23.06 -45.40 29.30
CA GLY A 343 -22.01 -46.03 28.47
C GLY A 343 -21.87 -47.57 28.52
N THR A 344 -21.31 -48.16 27.45
CA THR A 344 -20.52 -49.42 27.46
C THR A 344 -19.87 -49.68 26.09
N HIS A 345 -18.58 -50.08 26.13
CA HIS A 345 -17.67 -50.58 25.08
C HIS A 345 -16.49 -49.67 24.65
N PRO A 346 -15.26 -50.22 24.53
CA PRO A 346 -14.05 -49.46 24.21
C PRO A 346 -13.77 -49.36 22.71
N CYS A 347 -13.10 -48.26 22.34
CA CYS A 347 -12.31 -48.00 21.14
C CYS A 347 -12.53 -48.89 19.90
N GLU A 348 -13.32 -48.41 18.93
CA GLU A 348 -12.98 -48.40 17.51
C GLU A 348 -13.89 -47.38 16.77
N ASN A 349 -13.38 -46.74 15.70
CA ASN A 349 -14.08 -45.75 14.86
C ASN A 349 -14.42 -44.37 15.48
N ALA A 350 -13.41 -43.62 15.90
CA ALA A 350 -13.48 -42.14 15.97
C ALA A 350 -13.40 -41.51 14.56
N GLY A 351 -14.31 -41.93 13.65
CA GLY A 351 -14.16 -41.78 12.20
C GLY A 351 -15.42 -41.35 11.43
N ALA A 352 -16.45 -40.86 12.10
CA ALA A 352 -17.63 -40.23 11.47
C ALA A 352 -18.32 -39.27 12.46
N LEU A 353 -19.14 -38.34 11.94
CA LEU A 353 -19.99 -37.40 12.70
C LEU A 353 -19.30 -36.22 13.40
N GLN A 354 -18.53 -35.41 12.67
CA GLN A 354 -18.57 -33.94 12.78
C GLN A 354 -17.92 -33.25 11.56
N ARG A 355 -18.52 -33.39 10.37
CA ARG A 355 -18.15 -32.61 9.18
C ARG A 355 -19.39 -32.15 8.40
N SER A 356 -19.34 -30.91 7.90
CA SER A 356 -20.26 -30.28 6.94
C SER A 356 -21.77 -30.26 7.26
N HIS A 357 -22.21 -29.29 8.08
CA HIS A 357 -23.60 -28.81 8.10
C HIS A 357 -23.69 -27.28 7.92
N ALA A 358 -23.04 -26.73 6.88
CA ALA A 358 -23.10 -25.28 6.59
C ALA A 358 -22.92 -24.85 5.11
N VAL A 359 -23.05 -25.74 4.11
CA VAL A 359 -23.11 -25.32 2.68
C VAL A 359 -24.19 -26.11 1.93
N ARG A 360 -25.39 -25.54 1.79
CA ARG A 360 -26.45 -26.09 0.94
C ARG A 360 -26.80 -25.06 -0.15
N ARG A 361 -26.53 -25.46 -1.40
CA ARG A 361 -26.82 -24.75 -2.66
C ARG A 361 -25.99 -23.48 -2.92
N MET A 362 -24.96 -23.61 -3.74
CA MET A 362 -24.45 -22.53 -4.59
C MET A 362 -24.35 -23.06 -6.02
N TYR A 363 -25.40 -22.79 -6.80
CA TYR A 363 -25.17 -22.44 -8.20
C TYR A 363 -24.96 -20.94 -8.19
N ASP A 364 -23.80 -20.49 -8.67
CA ASP A 364 -23.58 -19.10 -8.98
C ASP A 364 -23.78 -18.90 -10.48
N ALA A 365 -24.55 -17.88 -10.86
CA ALA A 365 -24.74 -17.52 -12.25
C ALA A 365 -23.47 -16.92 -12.86
N GLU A 366 -22.59 -16.33 -12.05
CA GLU A 366 -21.30 -15.80 -12.50
C GLU A 366 -20.31 -16.91 -12.92
N LEU A 367 -20.50 -18.14 -12.43
CA LEU A 367 -19.66 -19.30 -12.78
C LEU A 367 -20.15 -20.06 -14.02
N ASP A 368 -21.27 -19.66 -14.65
CA ASP A 368 -21.87 -20.37 -15.80
C ASP A 368 -21.16 -20.04 -17.13
N MET A 369 -19.89 -20.46 -17.25
CA MET A 369 -18.99 -20.11 -18.36
C MET A 369 -18.93 -21.15 -19.49
N ARG A 370 -20.10 -21.65 -19.93
CA ARG A 370 -20.18 -22.72 -20.93
C ARG A 370 -19.90 -22.29 -22.37
N ASP A 371 -20.21 -21.03 -22.66
CA ASP A 371 -20.17 -20.34 -23.96
C ASP A 371 -19.17 -19.17 -23.97
N THR A 372 -18.52 -18.90 -22.84
CA THR A 372 -17.52 -17.84 -22.64
C THR A 372 -16.13 -18.42 -22.44
N SER A 373 -15.11 -17.60 -22.67
CA SER A 373 -13.70 -18.02 -22.55
C SER A 373 -13.23 -18.00 -21.10
N TRP A 374 -12.45 -18.99 -20.68
CA TRP A 374 -11.94 -19.10 -19.31
C TRP A 374 -10.56 -19.75 -19.24
N THR A 375 -9.89 -19.57 -18.11
CA THR A 375 -8.62 -20.23 -17.78
C THR A 375 -8.66 -20.77 -16.37
N PHE A 376 -8.31 -22.04 -16.22
CA PHE A 376 -8.12 -22.74 -14.96
C PHE A 376 -6.62 -22.90 -14.71
N GLU A 377 -6.13 -22.40 -13.58
CA GLU A 377 -4.74 -22.51 -13.13
C GLU A 377 -4.70 -23.34 -11.84
N ALA A 378 -3.69 -24.19 -11.66
CA ALA A 378 -3.47 -24.92 -10.42
C ALA A 378 -1.99 -25.22 -10.16
N PHE A 379 -1.57 -25.08 -8.90
CA PHE A 379 -0.27 -25.51 -8.40
C PHE A 379 -0.44 -26.83 -7.63
N PHE A 380 0.31 -27.85 -8.03
CA PHE A 380 0.16 -29.21 -7.50
C PHE A 380 1.51 -29.90 -7.35
N ARG A 381 1.62 -30.80 -6.37
CA ARG A 381 2.71 -31.79 -6.25
C ARG A 381 2.08 -33.16 -6.06
N ASN A 382 2.66 -34.18 -6.69
CA ASN A 382 2.18 -35.55 -6.57
C ASN A 382 3.20 -36.43 -5.81
N ASN A 383 2.73 -37.26 -4.89
CA ASN A 383 3.56 -38.08 -4.02
C ASN A 383 3.67 -39.55 -4.50
N ALA A 384 3.00 -39.93 -5.60
CA ALA A 384 2.78 -41.31 -6.03
C ALA A 384 3.82 -41.88 -7.02
N ALA A 385 5.06 -41.37 -6.97
CA ALA A 385 6.08 -41.57 -8.00
C ALA A 385 6.21 -43.03 -8.49
N GLY A 386 5.86 -43.25 -9.76
CA GLY A 386 6.12 -44.52 -10.46
C GLY A 386 5.15 -45.69 -10.18
N THR A 387 4.02 -45.48 -9.48
CA THR A 387 3.04 -46.55 -9.22
C THR A 387 1.96 -46.67 -10.32
N GLN A 388 1.36 -47.86 -10.47
CA GLN A 388 0.49 -48.21 -11.60
C GLN A 388 -0.93 -47.61 -11.48
N THR A 389 -1.41 -46.99 -12.57
CA THR A 389 -2.84 -46.69 -12.83
C THR A 389 -3.61 -45.97 -11.71
N VAL A 390 -3.06 -44.86 -11.23
CA VAL A 390 -3.86 -43.87 -10.52
C VAL A 390 -4.55 -42.94 -11.54
N TYR A 391 -5.87 -42.75 -11.36
CA TYR A 391 -6.69 -41.77 -12.07
C TYR A 391 -7.02 -40.66 -11.06
N GLU A 392 -6.54 -39.44 -11.33
CA GLU A 392 -6.58 -38.34 -10.36
C GLU A 392 -7.12 -37.08 -11.03
N VAL A 393 -7.87 -36.24 -10.30
CA VAL A 393 -8.54 -35.06 -10.86
C VAL A 393 -7.99 -33.81 -10.20
N ILE A 394 -7.43 -32.90 -10.99
CA ILE A 394 -6.94 -31.60 -10.53
C ILE A 394 -8.09 -30.58 -10.54
N GLY A 395 -8.92 -30.60 -11.59
CA GLY A 395 -10.09 -29.72 -11.68
C GLY A 395 -11.03 -30.09 -12.83
N GLY A 396 -12.26 -29.56 -12.79
CA GLY A 396 -13.25 -29.76 -13.85
C GLY A 396 -14.70 -29.77 -13.38
N THR A 397 -15.59 -30.13 -14.29
CA THR A 397 -17.05 -30.14 -14.11
C THR A 397 -17.65 -31.54 -14.29
N ARG A 398 -18.79 -31.82 -13.63
CA ARG A 398 -19.58 -33.05 -13.82
C ARG A 398 -21.06 -32.84 -13.46
N SER A 399 -21.96 -33.09 -14.41
CA SER A 399 -23.41 -33.01 -14.17
C SER A 399 -23.96 -34.21 -13.40
N ALA A 400 -25.04 -34.00 -12.64
CA ALA A 400 -25.78 -35.02 -11.88
C ALA A 400 -26.41 -36.11 -12.76
N LEU A 401 -26.71 -35.80 -14.02
CA LEU A 401 -27.59 -36.61 -14.89
C LEU A 401 -26.98 -37.00 -16.25
N SER A 402 -25.69 -36.78 -16.46
CA SER A 402 -24.97 -37.40 -17.59
C SER A 402 -23.57 -37.84 -17.20
N GLN A 403 -23.14 -38.96 -17.78
CA GLN A 403 -21.94 -39.65 -17.35
C GLN A 403 -20.63 -38.96 -17.82
N TYR A 404 -20.64 -38.17 -18.92
CA TYR A 404 -19.40 -37.71 -19.57
C TYR A 404 -19.34 -36.27 -20.16
N HIS A 405 -20.34 -35.39 -20.03
CA HIS A 405 -20.25 -34.01 -20.57
C HIS A 405 -19.63 -33.00 -19.59
N GLY A 406 -18.91 -32.01 -20.11
CA GLY A 406 -18.15 -31.00 -19.35
C GLY A 406 -16.67 -30.96 -19.73
N TRP A 407 -15.81 -30.41 -18.86
CA TRP A 407 -14.35 -30.40 -19.05
C TRP A 407 -13.62 -30.87 -17.79
N ARG A 408 -12.40 -31.42 -17.94
CA ARG A 408 -11.51 -31.76 -16.81
C ARG A 408 -10.03 -31.65 -17.14
N VAL A 409 -9.24 -31.30 -16.13
CA VAL A 409 -7.79 -31.50 -16.04
C VAL A 409 -7.56 -32.66 -15.07
N ILE A 410 -6.97 -33.75 -15.57
CA ILE A 410 -6.76 -34.99 -14.82
C ILE A 410 -5.33 -35.52 -15.01
N MET A 411 -4.82 -36.28 -14.05
CA MET A 411 -3.62 -37.10 -14.22
C MET A 411 -4.04 -38.56 -14.49
N ILE A 412 -3.43 -39.18 -15.50
CA ILE A 412 -3.53 -40.62 -15.77
C ILE A 412 -2.11 -41.13 -16.05
N ASN A 413 -1.65 -42.12 -15.27
CA ASN A 413 -0.32 -42.74 -15.43
C ASN A 413 0.82 -41.70 -15.44
N GLY A 414 0.77 -40.72 -14.52
CA GLY A 414 1.73 -39.63 -14.42
C GLY A 414 1.59 -38.52 -15.47
N LYS A 415 0.70 -38.65 -16.46
CA LYS A 415 0.52 -37.66 -17.53
C LYS A 415 -0.71 -36.80 -17.30
N ILE A 416 -0.59 -35.50 -17.52
CA ILE A 416 -1.72 -34.57 -17.44
C ILE A 416 -2.51 -34.61 -18.74
N ARG A 417 -3.83 -34.70 -18.63
CA ARG A 417 -4.79 -34.62 -19.73
C ARG A 417 -5.79 -33.51 -19.45
N PHE A 418 -5.93 -32.58 -20.40
CA PHE A 418 -7.03 -31.62 -20.45
C PHE A 418 -7.99 -32.07 -21.55
N PHE A 419 -9.26 -32.25 -21.23
CA PHE A 419 -10.28 -32.64 -22.22
C PHE A 419 -11.63 -31.98 -21.95
N ALA A 420 -12.42 -31.84 -23.00
CA ALA A 420 -13.78 -31.31 -22.99
C ALA A 420 -14.69 -32.16 -23.87
N THR A 421 -15.93 -32.37 -23.43
CA THR A 421 -16.94 -33.19 -24.11
C THR A 421 -18.28 -32.45 -24.12
N ALA A 422 -18.81 -32.16 -25.31
CA ALA A 422 -20.10 -31.52 -25.50
C ALA A 422 -21.27 -32.49 -25.25
N ASP A 423 -22.49 -31.96 -25.11
CA ASP A 423 -23.72 -32.76 -25.00
C ASP A 423 -24.02 -33.62 -26.25
N SER A 424 -23.43 -33.30 -27.40
CA SER A 424 -23.47 -34.13 -28.62
C SER A 424 -22.63 -35.42 -28.51
N GLY A 425 -21.82 -35.56 -27.45
CA GLY A 425 -20.83 -36.64 -27.28
C GLY A 425 -19.48 -36.37 -27.96
N GLN A 426 -19.36 -35.30 -28.75
CA GLN A 426 -18.09 -34.88 -29.34
C GLN A 426 -17.08 -34.51 -28.24
N THR A 427 -15.84 -35.00 -28.36
CA THR A 427 -14.78 -34.82 -27.36
C THR A 427 -13.51 -34.26 -28.01
N ALA A 428 -12.89 -33.26 -27.37
CA ALA A 428 -11.57 -32.74 -27.68
C ALA A 428 -10.63 -32.98 -26.48
N GLN A 429 -9.36 -33.31 -26.73
CA GLN A 429 -8.38 -33.57 -25.66
C GLN A 429 -6.94 -33.20 -26.04
N ILE A 430 -6.16 -32.87 -25.02
CA ILE A 430 -4.72 -32.65 -25.05
C ILE A 430 -4.10 -33.53 -23.96
N LEU A 431 -3.01 -34.23 -24.26
CA LEU A 431 -2.28 -35.12 -23.34
C LEU A 431 -0.81 -34.71 -23.29
N SER A 432 -0.23 -34.67 -22.08
CA SER A 432 1.17 -34.28 -21.92
C SER A 432 2.17 -35.29 -22.52
N PRO A 433 3.26 -34.82 -23.15
CA PRO A 433 4.32 -35.70 -23.64
C PRO A 433 5.14 -36.27 -22.48
N ALA A 434 5.44 -35.44 -21.47
CA ALA A 434 6.15 -35.79 -20.24
C ALA A 434 5.20 -36.25 -19.12
N ARG A 435 5.81 -36.80 -18.05
CA ARG A 435 5.18 -37.12 -16.77
C ARG A 435 5.40 -35.99 -15.77
N TYR A 436 4.50 -35.88 -14.79
CA TYR A 436 4.42 -34.84 -13.75
C TYR A 436 4.11 -35.45 -12.38
N ASP A 437 4.56 -36.70 -12.16
CA ASP A 437 4.46 -37.45 -10.90
C ASP A 437 5.84 -37.69 -10.26
N ASP A 438 6.74 -36.71 -10.34
CA ASP A 438 8.15 -36.83 -9.94
C ASP A 438 8.46 -36.38 -8.50
N GLY A 439 7.45 -35.95 -7.73
CA GLY A 439 7.59 -35.43 -6.38
C GLY A 439 7.82 -33.91 -6.28
N LEU A 440 7.85 -33.18 -7.40
CA LEU A 440 8.01 -31.73 -7.44
C LEU A 440 6.66 -31.00 -7.51
N THR A 441 6.69 -29.71 -7.19
CA THR A 441 5.55 -28.80 -7.43
C THR A 441 5.59 -28.31 -8.87
N HIS A 442 4.47 -28.51 -9.57
CA HIS A 442 4.22 -28.11 -10.94
C HIS A 442 3.07 -27.11 -11.03
N HIS A 443 3.04 -26.35 -12.12
CA HIS A 443 1.94 -25.47 -12.50
C HIS A 443 1.22 -26.01 -13.74
N VAL A 444 -0.12 -26.10 -13.69
CA VAL A 444 -0.95 -26.33 -14.88
C VAL A 444 -1.86 -25.14 -15.14
N ALA A 445 -1.92 -24.70 -16.41
CA ALA A 445 -2.94 -23.78 -16.88
C ALA A 445 -3.69 -24.39 -18.08
N ALA A 446 -4.99 -24.61 -17.93
CA ALA A 446 -5.89 -25.08 -18.96
C ALA A 446 -6.78 -23.92 -19.45
N VAL A 447 -6.63 -23.56 -20.72
CA VAL A 447 -7.31 -22.41 -21.34
C VAL A 447 -8.38 -22.92 -22.30
N TRP A 448 -9.61 -22.46 -22.10
CA TRP A 448 -10.71 -22.57 -23.05
C TRP A 448 -10.97 -21.21 -23.69
N ASP A 449 -10.86 -21.15 -25.00
CA ASP A 449 -11.06 -19.95 -25.80
C ASP A 449 -12.26 -20.16 -26.70
N ALA A 450 -13.45 -19.79 -26.20
CA ALA A 450 -14.71 -19.89 -26.91
C ALA A 450 -14.74 -19.04 -28.19
N THR A 451 -13.87 -18.03 -28.28
CA THR A 451 -13.82 -17.08 -29.41
C THR A 451 -12.87 -17.50 -30.54
N ALA A 452 -11.90 -18.36 -30.25
CA ALA A 452 -10.94 -18.84 -31.25
C ALA A 452 -11.48 -20.04 -32.05
N GLY A 453 -12.10 -19.74 -33.20
CA GLY A 453 -12.59 -20.74 -34.15
C GLY A 453 -14.04 -21.16 -33.92
N VAL A 454 -14.61 -21.89 -34.88
CA VAL A 454 -16.06 -22.20 -34.94
C VAL A 454 -16.56 -23.00 -33.72
N THR A 455 -15.70 -23.82 -33.11
CA THR A 455 -16.01 -24.65 -31.95
C THR A 455 -15.17 -24.28 -30.72
N GLY A 456 -14.58 -23.07 -30.70
CA GLY A 456 -13.57 -22.66 -29.71
C GLY A 456 -12.24 -23.42 -29.85
N THR A 457 -11.32 -23.17 -28.92
CA THR A 457 -9.99 -23.82 -28.86
C THR A 457 -9.64 -24.19 -27.41
N LEU A 458 -9.10 -25.41 -27.20
CA LEU A 458 -8.43 -25.79 -25.95
C LEU A 458 -6.93 -25.53 -26.09
N ARG A 459 -6.29 -25.03 -25.02
CA ARG A 459 -4.83 -25.00 -24.88
C ARG A 459 -4.45 -25.51 -23.48
N LEU A 460 -3.36 -26.27 -23.39
CA LEU A 460 -2.80 -26.76 -22.13
C LEU A 460 -1.37 -26.25 -21.97
N TYR A 461 -1.08 -25.64 -20.84
CA TYR A 461 0.26 -25.26 -20.42
C TYR A 461 0.64 -26.05 -19.17
N LEU A 462 1.87 -26.57 -19.12
CA LEU A 462 2.46 -27.20 -17.94
C LEU A 462 3.84 -26.60 -17.71
N ASP A 463 4.12 -26.21 -16.47
CA ASP A 463 5.33 -25.48 -16.08
C ASP A 463 5.68 -24.36 -17.06
N GLU A 464 4.62 -23.62 -17.42
CA GLU A 464 4.64 -22.47 -18.31
C GLU A 464 4.94 -22.73 -19.80
N VAL A 465 5.12 -23.99 -20.20
CA VAL A 465 5.32 -24.38 -21.61
C VAL A 465 3.97 -24.76 -22.24
N LEU A 466 3.70 -24.31 -23.47
CA LEU A 466 2.55 -24.80 -24.25
C LEU A 466 2.75 -26.27 -24.60
N VAL A 467 1.97 -27.14 -23.97
CA VAL A 467 2.01 -28.60 -24.13
C VAL A 467 1.18 -29.06 -25.33
N GLY A 468 0.13 -28.33 -25.67
CA GLY A 468 -0.65 -28.57 -26.88
C GLY A 468 -1.83 -27.61 -27.01
N ALA A 469 -2.37 -27.56 -28.22
CA ALA A 469 -3.60 -26.84 -28.55
C ALA A 469 -4.41 -27.67 -29.55
N THR A 470 -5.74 -27.60 -29.46
CA THR A 470 -6.64 -28.31 -30.38
C THR A 470 -7.98 -27.59 -30.51
N ALA A 471 -8.70 -27.84 -31.60
CA ALA A 471 -10.04 -27.32 -31.80
C ALA A 471 -10.99 -27.84 -30.69
N GLY A 472 -11.89 -26.98 -30.24
CA GLY A 472 -12.85 -27.27 -29.20
C GLY A 472 -14.09 -28.03 -29.69
N VAL A 473 -15.06 -28.16 -28.80
CA VAL A 473 -16.31 -28.91 -29.01
C VAL A 473 -17.55 -28.02 -29.18
N GLY A 474 -17.38 -26.70 -29.22
CA GLY A 474 -18.46 -25.72 -29.18
C GLY A 474 -18.93 -25.45 -27.75
N ASP A 475 -20.23 -25.18 -27.58
CA ASP A 475 -20.88 -25.02 -26.28
C ASP A 475 -20.57 -26.22 -25.35
N LEU A 476 -20.03 -25.93 -24.17
CA LEU A 476 -19.67 -26.93 -23.17
C LEU A 476 -20.89 -27.51 -22.42
N GLY A 477 -22.12 -27.05 -22.68
CA GLY A 477 -23.33 -27.83 -22.43
C GLY A 477 -24.69 -27.10 -22.48
N ASN A 478 -25.68 -27.71 -23.15
CA ASN A 478 -27.07 -27.26 -23.13
C ASN A 478 -28.07 -28.42 -22.95
N GLY A 479 -29.18 -28.13 -22.27
CA GLY A 479 -30.17 -29.14 -21.85
C GLY A 479 -30.95 -29.77 -23.01
N ALA A 480 -30.66 -31.03 -23.33
CA ALA A 480 -31.55 -31.91 -24.07
C ALA A 480 -32.82 -32.25 -23.21
N PRO A 481 -33.96 -32.71 -23.78
CA PRO A 481 -35.24 -31.97 -23.70
C PRO A 481 -36.03 -32.07 -22.37
N TYR A 482 -35.46 -32.69 -21.34
CA TYR A 482 -36.17 -33.12 -20.14
C TYR A 482 -36.24 -32.07 -19.02
N GLY A 483 -36.63 -30.83 -19.36
CA GLY A 483 -37.16 -29.81 -18.44
C GLY A 483 -36.32 -29.45 -17.20
N SER A 484 -35.05 -29.83 -17.13
CA SER A 484 -34.19 -29.67 -15.97
C SER A 484 -33.02 -28.74 -16.29
N THR A 485 -32.79 -27.79 -15.40
CA THR A 485 -31.77 -26.74 -15.55
C THR A 485 -30.36 -27.32 -15.36
N LYS A 486 -29.80 -27.92 -16.42
CA LYS A 486 -28.35 -28.12 -16.52
C LYS A 486 -27.66 -26.75 -16.38
N ARG A 487 -26.70 -26.68 -15.47
CA ARG A 487 -25.97 -25.48 -15.07
C ARG A 487 -24.51 -25.87 -14.95
N PHE A 488 -23.59 -25.09 -15.52
CA PHE A 488 -22.17 -25.32 -15.35
C PHE A 488 -21.81 -25.10 -13.87
N ALA A 489 -21.05 -26.01 -13.29
CA ALA A 489 -20.70 -26.00 -11.87
C ALA A 489 -19.34 -26.68 -11.66
N LEU A 490 -18.53 -26.09 -10.80
CA LEU A 490 -17.20 -26.58 -10.44
C LEU A 490 -17.31 -27.54 -9.25
N GLY A 491 -16.60 -28.66 -9.31
CA GLY A 491 -16.72 -29.74 -8.33
C GLY A 491 -17.57 -30.90 -8.84
N GLY A 492 -17.50 -32.03 -8.11
CA GLY A 492 -17.98 -33.32 -8.60
C GLY A 492 -19.00 -34.01 -7.70
N ASN A 493 -19.89 -34.73 -8.37
CA ASN A 493 -20.82 -35.75 -7.86
C ASN A 493 -22.13 -35.27 -7.20
N VAL A 494 -23.24 -35.56 -7.89
CA VAL A 494 -24.61 -35.54 -7.33
C VAL A 494 -25.33 -36.83 -7.77
N SER A 495 -24.75 -37.98 -7.45
CA SER A 495 -25.38 -39.29 -7.63
C SER A 495 -26.11 -39.75 -6.37
N GLY A 496 -27.34 -39.25 -6.16
CA GLY A 496 -28.37 -39.89 -5.31
C GLY A 496 -28.19 -39.89 -3.78
N THR A 497 -26.98 -39.82 -3.22
CA THR A 497 -26.74 -39.84 -1.76
C THR A 497 -25.72 -38.78 -1.32
N SER A 498 -25.79 -38.43 -0.03
CA SER A 498 -25.20 -37.23 0.55
C SER A 498 -23.72 -37.37 0.96
N ALA A 499 -22.81 -36.62 0.33
CA ALA A 499 -21.64 -35.96 0.95
C ALA A 499 -20.87 -35.07 -0.06
N SER A 500 -20.25 -33.99 0.45
CA SER A 500 -19.19 -33.15 -0.17
C SER A 500 -19.45 -32.41 -1.51
N PRO A 501 -19.67 -31.08 -1.46
CA PRO A 501 -19.28 -30.15 -2.52
C PRO A 501 -17.85 -29.61 -2.29
N VAL A 502 -17.34 -28.86 -3.28
CA VAL A 502 -15.92 -28.44 -3.45
C VAL A 502 -15.04 -29.60 -3.96
N ILE A 503 -14.02 -29.23 -4.73
CA ILE A 503 -12.99 -30.06 -5.37
C ILE A 503 -12.55 -31.19 -4.43
N ILE A 504 -12.28 -32.39 -4.99
CA ILE A 504 -11.99 -33.71 -4.38
C ILE A 504 -13.14 -34.73 -4.59
N ASP A 505 -12.99 -35.59 -5.59
CA ASP A 505 -13.22 -37.02 -5.38
C ASP A 505 -11.92 -37.55 -4.74
N ASN A 506 -12.00 -38.41 -3.72
CA ASN A 506 -10.91 -38.75 -2.76
C ASN A 506 -9.70 -39.47 -3.40
N LYS A 507 -9.02 -38.81 -4.35
CA LYS A 507 -8.18 -39.44 -5.38
C LYS A 507 -7.01 -38.56 -5.87
N TRP A 508 -6.66 -37.48 -5.19
CA TRP A 508 -5.39 -36.80 -5.43
C TRP A 508 -4.36 -37.30 -4.41
N ASN A 509 -3.32 -38.00 -4.87
CA ASN A 509 -2.27 -38.53 -4.01
C ASN A 509 -1.07 -37.57 -3.98
N GLY A 510 -1.26 -36.42 -3.33
CA GLY A 510 -0.31 -35.30 -3.40
C GLY A 510 -0.76 -34.11 -2.55
N THR A 511 -0.19 -32.93 -2.83
CA THR A 511 -0.64 -31.65 -2.26
C THR A 511 -1.12 -30.74 -3.40
N LEU A 512 -2.27 -30.08 -3.21
CA LEU A 512 -2.70 -28.93 -4.01
C LEU A 512 -2.43 -27.67 -3.19
N ASP A 513 -1.94 -26.59 -3.80
CA ASP A 513 -1.50 -25.38 -3.09
C ASP A 513 -2.43 -24.19 -3.40
N GLU A 514 -2.52 -23.83 -4.68
CA GLU A 514 -3.43 -22.81 -5.20
C GLU A 514 -4.24 -23.38 -6.37
N ILE A 515 -5.52 -23.04 -6.45
CA ILE A 515 -6.35 -23.18 -7.66
C ILE A 515 -7.01 -21.84 -7.97
N ARG A 516 -6.96 -21.43 -9.23
CA ARG A 516 -7.56 -20.20 -9.74
C ARG A 516 -8.44 -20.50 -10.94
N LEU A 517 -9.65 -19.92 -10.97
CA LEU A 517 -10.47 -19.92 -12.18
C LEU A 517 -10.79 -18.48 -12.59
N THR A 518 -10.59 -18.23 -13.87
CA THR A 518 -10.46 -16.88 -14.41
C THR A 518 -11.31 -16.73 -15.68
N ALA A 519 -12.21 -15.73 -15.72
CA ALA A 519 -13.21 -15.51 -16.79
C ALA A 519 -12.65 -14.92 -18.09
N ALA A 520 -11.52 -15.44 -18.57
CA ALA A 520 -10.97 -15.11 -19.87
C ALA A 520 -10.07 -16.22 -20.41
N ALA A 521 -9.92 -16.31 -21.73
CA ALA A 521 -8.81 -17.06 -22.33
C ALA A 521 -7.52 -16.28 -22.13
N LEU A 522 -6.75 -16.65 -21.12
CA LEU A 522 -5.50 -15.98 -20.80
C LEU A 522 -4.48 -16.16 -21.92
N GLN A 523 -3.76 -15.08 -22.23
CA GLN A 523 -2.49 -15.18 -22.94
C GLN A 523 -1.39 -15.56 -21.95
N PRO A 524 -0.36 -16.32 -22.37
CA PRO A 524 0.73 -16.77 -21.51
C PRO A 524 1.25 -15.67 -20.58
N ALA A 525 1.63 -14.50 -21.09
CA ALA A 525 2.18 -13.41 -20.29
C ALA A 525 1.30 -12.87 -19.12
N ALA A 526 0.04 -13.30 -18.99
CA ALA A 526 -0.85 -12.94 -17.89
C ALA A 526 -0.85 -13.95 -16.71
N PHE A 527 -0.40 -15.19 -16.93
CA PHE A 527 -0.19 -16.23 -15.88
C PHE A 527 1.25 -16.74 -15.83
N LEU A 528 2.04 -16.49 -16.87
CA LEU A 528 3.48 -16.71 -16.89
C LEU A 528 4.16 -15.52 -16.23
N THR A 529 4.93 -15.77 -15.18
CA THR A 529 5.69 -14.74 -14.46
C THR A 529 6.94 -14.28 -15.23
N SER A 530 6.80 -13.94 -16.52
CA SER A 530 7.86 -13.82 -17.55
C SER A 530 9.27 -13.52 -17.03
N PHE A 531 10.09 -14.56 -17.07
CA PHE A 531 11.55 -14.50 -16.92
C PHE A 531 12.11 -14.17 -18.31
N GLU A 532 13.25 -13.49 -18.38
CA GLU A 532 13.95 -13.37 -19.68
C GLU A 532 14.30 -14.77 -20.21
N PRO A 533 14.22 -15.03 -21.52
CA PRO A 533 14.54 -16.34 -22.08
C PRO A 533 15.92 -16.84 -21.65
N GLY A 534 15.94 -17.90 -20.84
CA GLY A 534 17.17 -18.47 -20.27
C GLY A 534 17.57 -17.96 -18.88
N SER A 535 16.84 -17.01 -18.29
CA SER A 535 17.04 -16.59 -16.89
C SER A 535 16.30 -17.49 -15.91
N VAL A 536 16.89 -17.68 -14.72
CA VAL A 536 16.32 -18.47 -13.60
C VAL A 536 15.84 -17.60 -12.42
N PHE A 537 15.92 -16.28 -12.55
CA PHE A 537 15.33 -15.28 -11.64
C PHE A 537 14.94 -13.99 -12.38
N LYS A 538 13.99 -13.24 -11.80
CA LYS A 538 13.48 -11.96 -12.27
C LYS A 538 13.65 -10.91 -11.17
N LEU A 539 14.21 -9.76 -11.52
CA LEU A 539 14.37 -8.62 -10.61
C LEU A 539 13.36 -7.52 -10.97
N SER A 540 12.64 -7.01 -9.97
CA SER A 540 11.61 -5.98 -10.12
C SER A 540 11.85 -4.82 -9.14
N ARG A 541 11.49 -3.60 -9.54
CA ARG A 541 11.47 -2.43 -8.65
C ARG A 541 10.27 -2.49 -7.71
N VAL A 542 10.38 -1.84 -6.56
CA VAL A 542 9.35 -1.71 -5.52
C VAL A 542 9.26 -0.24 -5.10
N ASP A 543 8.08 0.26 -4.73
CA ASP A 543 7.97 1.59 -4.11
C ASP A 543 8.58 1.58 -2.69
N PRO A 544 9.33 2.61 -2.26
CA PRO A 544 9.86 2.72 -0.90
C PRO A 544 8.81 2.63 0.23
N LEU A 545 7.52 2.80 -0.07
CA LEU A 545 6.41 2.74 0.88
C LEU A 545 5.50 1.51 0.69
N ASP A 546 5.87 0.55 -0.17
CA ASP A 546 5.18 -0.73 -0.35
C ASP A 546 5.78 -1.85 0.53
N ARG A 547 4.92 -2.78 0.96
CA ARG A 547 5.33 -4.01 1.66
C ARG A 547 5.73 -5.10 0.65
N VAL A 548 6.75 -5.88 0.99
CA VAL A 548 7.15 -7.08 0.22
C VAL A 548 6.93 -8.34 1.07
N TYR A 549 6.45 -9.41 0.46
CA TYR A 549 6.14 -10.70 1.12
C TYR A 549 6.93 -11.84 0.46
N LYS A 550 7.02 -13.01 1.10
CA LYS A 550 7.76 -14.18 0.57
C LYS A 550 7.09 -14.88 -0.62
N ASP A 551 5.78 -14.74 -0.70
CA ASP A 551 4.86 -15.46 -1.56
C ASP A 551 4.35 -14.60 -2.73
N ARG A 552 4.33 -13.27 -2.55
CA ARG A 552 3.80 -12.31 -3.54
C ARG A 552 4.85 -11.33 -4.00
N SER A 553 5.04 -11.25 -5.32
CA SER A 553 5.81 -10.18 -5.94
C SER A 553 5.03 -8.85 -5.88
N PRO A 554 5.63 -7.75 -5.41
CA PRO A 554 4.98 -6.44 -5.29
C PRO A 554 4.71 -5.81 -6.67
N CYS A 555 3.83 -4.80 -6.69
CA CYS A 555 3.35 -4.16 -7.91
C CYS A 555 3.37 -2.62 -7.79
N GLY A 556 4.54 -2.00 -8.01
CA GLY A 556 4.69 -0.54 -7.96
C GLY A 556 6.15 -0.12 -7.92
N HIS A 557 6.44 1.10 -8.37
CA HIS A 557 7.71 1.82 -8.10
C HIS A 557 7.49 3.31 -8.37
N PHE A 558 8.34 4.15 -7.79
CA PHE A 558 8.37 5.59 -8.06
C PHE A 558 9.77 6.01 -8.49
N ASP A 559 9.94 6.26 -9.79
CA ASP A 559 11.15 6.84 -10.39
C ASP A 559 10.75 8.12 -11.16
N PRO A 560 11.53 9.20 -11.10
CA PRO A 560 12.76 9.36 -10.32
C PRO A 560 12.46 9.59 -8.83
N VAL A 561 13.31 9.05 -7.95
CA VAL A 561 13.27 9.40 -6.52
C VAL A 561 13.81 10.82 -6.33
N HIS A 562 13.00 11.71 -5.75
CA HIS A 562 13.35 13.11 -5.50
C HIS A 562 14.08 13.28 -4.16
N VAL A 563 15.22 13.97 -4.15
CA VAL A 563 16.09 14.08 -2.96
C VAL A 563 16.82 15.44 -2.87
N PRO A 564 16.89 16.06 -1.67
CA PRO A 564 17.77 17.22 -1.41
C PRO A 564 19.24 16.81 -1.26
N ARG A 565 20.15 17.77 -1.38
CA ARG A 565 21.56 17.59 -0.99
C ARG A 565 21.67 17.42 0.52
N GLY A 566 22.46 16.45 0.97
CA GLY A 566 22.51 16.03 2.37
C GLY A 566 21.37 15.10 2.81
N GLY A 567 20.43 14.76 1.92
CA GLY A 567 19.39 13.75 2.16
C GLY A 567 19.75 12.37 1.62
N ARG A 568 18.77 11.46 1.64
CA ARG A 568 18.93 10.03 1.34
C ARG A 568 17.86 9.54 0.39
N ALA A 569 18.19 8.49 -0.36
CA ALA A 569 17.23 7.74 -1.16
C ALA A 569 17.37 6.24 -0.95
N SER A 570 16.25 5.54 -1.14
CA SER A 570 16.08 4.12 -0.91
C SER A 570 15.38 3.51 -2.12
N PHE A 571 15.91 2.43 -2.66
CA PHE A 571 15.37 1.70 -3.81
C PHE A 571 15.18 0.23 -3.44
N PRO A 572 13.99 -0.17 -2.93
CA PRO A 572 13.70 -1.59 -2.71
C PRO A 572 13.50 -2.32 -4.03
N VAL A 573 13.92 -3.57 -4.06
CA VAL A 573 13.84 -4.46 -5.21
C VAL A 573 13.39 -5.85 -4.74
N SER A 574 12.58 -6.52 -5.56
CA SER A 574 12.15 -7.90 -5.33
C SER A 574 12.74 -8.82 -6.39
N LEU A 575 13.14 -10.02 -5.97
CA LEU A 575 13.68 -11.06 -6.82
C LEU A 575 12.75 -12.28 -6.76
N SER A 576 12.13 -12.63 -7.87
CA SER A 576 11.37 -13.89 -8.02
C SER A 576 12.29 -14.95 -8.62
N ALA A 577 12.36 -16.16 -8.07
CA ALA A 577 13.26 -17.21 -8.57
C ALA A 577 12.52 -18.53 -8.85
N ARG A 578 12.89 -19.24 -9.92
CA ARG A 578 12.25 -20.51 -10.33
C ARG A 578 13.20 -21.68 -10.17
N HIS A 579 12.96 -22.55 -9.19
CA HIS A 579 13.70 -23.79 -8.93
C HIS A 579 15.23 -23.62 -8.84
N ALA A 580 15.72 -22.38 -8.77
CA ALA A 580 17.12 -22.02 -8.74
C ALA A 580 17.66 -22.27 -7.34
N LYS A 581 18.80 -22.95 -7.26
CA LYS A 581 19.55 -23.21 -6.03
C LYS A 581 20.90 -22.53 -6.14
N GLY A 582 21.39 -22.02 -5.01
CA GLY A 582 22.63 -21.27 -4.93
C GLY A 582 22.43 -19.94 -4.21
N THR A 583 23.41 -19.04 -4.33
CA THR A 583 23.40 -17.73 -3.69
C THR A 583 23.23 -16.65 -4.74
N VAL A 584 22.33 -15.70 -4.51
CA VAL A 584 22.18 -14.51 -5.36
C VAL A 584 22.76 -13.29 -4.65
N THR A 585 23.77 -12.68 -5.26
CA THR A 585 24.40 -11.45 -4.80
C THR A 585 23.80 -10.24 -5.51
N PHE A 586 23.33 -9.26 -4.73
CA PHE A 586 22.83 -7.98 -5.21
C PHE A 586 23.94 -6.93 -5.23
N ASN A 587 23.95 -6.10 -6.28
CA ASN A 587 24.92 -5.03 -6.49
C ASN A 587 24.22 -3.77 -7.04
N ALA A 588 24.80 -2.60 -6.82
CA ALA A 588 24.33 -1.34 -7.38
C ALA A 588 25.50 -0.54 -7.97
N GLU A 589 25.32 0.00 -9.18
CA GLU A 589 26.30 0.88 -9.81
C GLU A 589 26.32 2.27 -9.15
N ILE A 590 27.48 2.95 -9.18
CA ILE A 590 27.56 4.32 -8.66
C ILE A 590 26.71 5.25 -9.51
N PHE A 591 25.78 5.95 -8.86
CA PHE A 591 24.87 6.91 -9.45
C PHE A 591 25.64 7.97 -10.26
N THR A 592 25.32 8.10 -11.54
CA THR A 592 26.06 8.92 -12.50
C THR A 592 25.11 9.73 -13.40
N THR A 593 25.38 11.02 -13.60
CA THR A 593 24.59 11.85 -14.53
C THR A 593 24.90 11.52 -15.98
N ARG A 594 24.05 11.96 -16.92
CA ARG A 594 24.32 11.84 -18.37
C ARG A 594 25.61 12.55 -18.83
N ALA A 595 26.12 13.50 -18.04
CA ALA A 595 27.39 14.19 -18.28
C ALA A 595 28.61 13.46 -17.68
N GLY A 596 28.44 12.27 -17.10
CA GLY A 596 29.51 11.48 -16.48
C GLY A 596 29.89 11.91 -15.06
N ILE A 597 29.16 12.86 -14.45
CA ILE A 597 29.39 13.28 -13.05
C ILE A 597 28.86 12.18 -12.13
N ARG A 598 29.72 11.61 -11.30
CA ARG A 598 29.40 10.54 -10.34
C ARG A 598 29.04 11.14 -8.97
N LEU A 599 28.16 10.52 -8.21
CA LEU A 599 28.11 10.76 -6.77
C LEU A 599 29.41 10.24 -6.13
N THR A 600 29.91 10.96 -5.13
CA THR A 600 31.09 10.59 -4.34
C THR A 600 30.77 9.52 -3.30
N SER A 601 29.52 9.46 -2.85
CA SER A 601 28.96 8.35 -2.08
C SER A 601 28.74 7.12 -2.97
N ALA A 602 29.20 5.97 -2.50
CA ALA A 602 28.82 4.69 -3.08
C ALA A 602 27.44 4.26 -2.52
N PRO A 603 26.56 3.65 -3.34
CA PRO A 603 25.33 3.06 -2.82
C PRO A 603 25.64 1.85 -1.94
N SER A 604 24.93 1.69 -0.83
CA SER A 604 24.97 0.49 0.00
C SER A 604 23.83 -0.46 -0.39
N VAL A 605 24.10 -1.76 -0.38
CA VAL A 605 23.14 -2.81 -0.76
C VAL A 605 22.88 -3.67 0.46
N HIS A 606 21.61 -3.95 0.72
CA HIS A 606 21.13 -4.67 1.89
C HIS A 606 20.09 -5.70 1.47
N VAL A 607 20.30 -6.97 1.77
CA VAL A 607 19.24 -7.98 1.70
C VAL A 607 18.20 -7.63 2.77
N LEU A 608 16.93 -7.87 2.45
CA LEU A 608 15.85 -7.74 3.41
C LEU A 608 15.56 -9.11 4.02
N ARG A 609 15.33 -9.13 5.33
CA ARG A 609 14.91 -10.33 6.07
C ARG A 609 13.47 -10.17 6.56
N THR A 610 12.76 -11.28 6.56
CA THR A 610 11.37 -11.35 6.98
C THR A 610 11.19 -11.47 8.47
N VAL A 611 10.07 -10.96 8.96
CA VAL A 611 9.53 -11.17 10.29
C VAL A 611 8.19 -11.86 10.20
N HIS A 612 7.90 -12.72 11.18
CA HIS A 612 6.61 -13.38 11.30
C HIS A 612 5.60 -12.48 12.01
N VAL A 613 4.39 -12.38 11.48
CA VAL A 613 3.25 -11.67 12.09
C VAL A 613 2.18 -12.71 12.41
N GLU A 614 2.07 -13.06 13.70
CA GLU A 614 1.17 -14.09 14.23
C GLU A 614 -0.24 -13.56 14.57
N ALA A 615 -0.42 -12.24 14.66
CA ALA A 615 -1.69 -11.59 14.97
C ALA A 615 -1.78 -10.19 14.33
N ASN A 616 -2.98 -9.81 13.89
CA ASN A 616 -3.30 -8.43 13.50
C ASN A 616 -3.65 -7.56 14.71
N TYR A 617 -3.54 -6.24 14.55
CA TYR A 617 -3.99 -5.25 15.51
C TYR A 617 -5.39 -5.57 16.09
N GLY A 618 -5.43 -5.97 17.36
CA GLY A 618 -6.67 -6.12 18.14
C GLY A 618 -6.98 -4.91 19.03
N GLY A 619 -6.07 -3.94 19.08
CA GLY A 619 -6.03 -2.87 20.08
C GLY A 619 -4.84 -3.01 21.03
N CYS A 620 -4.49 -1.91 21.70
CA CYS A 620 -3.52 -1.94 22.78
C CYS A 620 -3.97 -2.90 23.89
N SER A 621 -3.08 -3.80 24.28
CA SER A 621 -3.31 -4.89 25.23
C SER A 621 -4.46 -5.85 24.86
N ARG A 622 -4.79 -5.96 23.57
CA ARG A 622 -5.90 -6.78 23.04
C ARG A 622 -5.53 -7.58 21.79
N THR A 623 -4.30 -7.46 21.30
CA THR A 623 -3.82 -8.20 20.13
C THR A 623 -3.52 -9.65 20.53
N ARG A 624 -4.04 -10.63 19.81
CA ARG A 624 -3.97 -12.07 20.19
C ARG A 624 -3.89 -12.96 18.96
N GLN A 625 -3.08 -14.00 19.01
CA GLN A 625 -3.03 -14.99 17.93
C GLN A 625 -4.40 -15.67 17.75
N GLY A 626 -4.84 -15.82 16.51
CA GLY A 626 -6.13 -16.42 16.16
C GLY A 626 -7.36 -15.53 16.43
N ALA A 627 -7.20 -14.32 16.96
CA ALA A 627 -8.29 -13.35 17.07
C ALA A 627 -8.47 -12.60 15.75
N THR A 628 -9.71 -12.54 15.24
CA THR A 628 -10.06 -11.69 14.09
C THR A 628 -9.93 -10.21 14.49
N PRO A 629 -9.30 -9.34 13.68
CA PRO A 629 -9.28 -7.91 13.95
C PRO A 629 -10.72 -7.33 13.99
N PRO A 630 -10.99 -6.31 14.82
CA PRO A 630 -12.30 -5.67 14.88
C PRO A 630 -12.77 -5.19 13.49
N ARG A 631 -14.08 -5.28 13.21
CA ARG A 631 -14.66 -5.00 11.87
C ARG A 631 -14.31 -3.61 11.33
N ASP A 632 -14.21 -2.62 12.20
CA ASP A 632 -13.85 -1.23 11.91
C ASP A 632 -12.35 -1.01 11.67
N ILE A 633 -11.52 -2.01 11.97
CA ILE A 633 -10.06 -2.01 11.77
C ILE A 633 -9.64 -3.00 10.66
N ALA A 634 -10.48 -3.98 10.31
CA ALA A 634 -10.20 -4.99 9.28
C ALA A 634 -9.90 -4.38 7.89
N SER A 635 -10.48 -3.22 7.55
CA SER A 635 -10.17 -2.47 6.32
C SER A 635 -8.84 -1.69 6.37
N ALA A 636 -8.22 -1.61 7.54
CA ALA A 636 -7.03 -0.80 7.79
C ALA A 636 -5.74 -1.64 7.96
N VAL A 637 -5.84 -2.97 7.91
CA VAL A 637 -4.69 -3.90 7.89
C VAL A 637 -4.36 -4.32 6.46
N VAL A 638 -3.08 -4.58 6.15
CA VAL A 638 -2.63 -4.90 4.78
C VAL A 638 -2.76 -6.38 4.41
N ARG A 639 -2.85 -7.26 5.42
CA ARG A 639 -2.95 -8.72 5.28
C ARG A 639 -3.45 -9.32 6.59
N LEU A 640 -4.22 -10.40 6.52
CA LEU A 640 -4.62 -11.16 7.70
C LEU A 640 -3.50 -12.11 8.17
N ALA A 641 -3.28 -12.16 9.48
CA ALA A 641 -2.33 -13.05 10.14
C ALA A 641 -2.82 -14.52 10.16
N PRO A 642 -1.91 -15.51 10.11
CA PRO A 642 -0.46 -15.37 10.13
C PRO A 642 0.14 -15.04 8.75
N PHE A 643 1.19 -14.23 8.70
CA PHE A 643 1.98 -13.99 7.49
C PHE A 643 3.44 -13.60 7.77
N ASP A 644 4.30 -13.76 6.76
CA ASP A 644 5.68 -13.28 6.79
C ASP A 644 5.84 -12.05 5.88
N VAL A 645 6.44 -10.98 6.41
CA VAL A 645 6.68 -9.72 5.68
C VAL A 645 8.16 -9.33 5.76
N TYR A 646 8.73 -8.85 4.66
CA TYR A 646 10.06 -8.25 4.66
C TYR A 646 10.00 -6.90 5.40
N ASP A 647 10.76 -6.77 6.49
CA ASP A 647 10.85 -5.54 7.28
C ASP A 647 12.29 -5.22 7.70
N VAL A 648 13.14 -6.23 7.94
CA VAL A 648 14.49 -6.03 8.51
C VAL A 648 15.50 -5.73 7.40
N VAL A 649 16.25 -4.66 7.54
CA VAL A 649 17.38 -4.33 6.66
C VAL A 649 18.63 -5.00 7.21
N THR A 650 19.25 -5.95 6.49
CA THR A 650 20.44 -6.65 6.99
C THR A 650 21.75 -6.02 6.51
N GLY A 651 22.88 -6.49 7.04
CA GLY A 651 24.22 -6.14 6.53
C GLY A 651 24.67 -7.00 5.35
N ASP A 652 23.85 -7.95 4.90
CA ASP A 652 24.21 -8.91 3.86
C ASP A 652 23.93 -8.32 2.47
N THR A 653 24.78 -8.61 1.48
CA THR A 653 24.53 -8.28 0.07
C THR A 653 24.01 -9.46 -0.75
N ALA A 654 24.00 -10.66 -0.15
CA ALA A 654 23.72 -11.92 -0.84
C ALA A 654 22.71 -12.78 -0.07
N VAL A 655 21.87 -13.51 -0.80
CA VAL A 655 20.82 -14.37 -0.22
C VAL A 655 20.88 -15.78 -0.81
N ALA A 656 20.83 -16.79 0.07
CA ALA A 656 20.68 -18.17 -0.35
C ALA A 656 19.25 -18.43 -0.84
N LEU A 657 19.11 -19.03 -2.02
CA LEU A 657 17.84 -19.44 -2.58
C LEU A 657 17.38 -20.74 -1.91
N ASP A 658 16.44 -20.62 -0.98
CA ASP A 658 15.91 -21.69 -0.13
C ASP A 658 14.58 -22.28 -0.63
N GLY A 659 14.11 -21.83 -1.80
CA GLY A 659 12.89 -22.32 -2.45
C GLY A 659 11.66 -21.43 -2.25
N ARG A 660 11.74 -20.34 -1.48
CA ARG A 660 10.66 -19.33 -1.43
C ARG A 660 10.47 -18.66 -2.80
N ALA A 661 9.26 -18.18 -3.08
CA ALA A 661 8.91 -17.54 -4.35
C ALA A 661 9.59 -16.17 -4.54
N VAL A 662 9.71 -15.38 -3.46
CA VAL A 662 10.20 -13.99 -3.50
C VAL A 662 11.25 -13.71 -2.43
N TYR A 663 12.35 -13.12 -2.87
CA TYR A 663 13.44 -12.53 -2.08
C TYR A 663 13.39 -11.00 -2.26
N ALA A 664 13.99 -10.24 -1.35
CA ALA A 664 13.99 -8.79 -1.45
C ALA A 664 15.33 -8.19 -0.99
N ALA A 665 15.68 -7.05 -1.58
CA ALA A 665 16.83 -6.26 -1.22
C ALA A 665 16.49 -4.76 -1.27
N MET A 666 17.36 -3.93 -0.73
CA MET A 666 17.24 -2.49 -0.63
C MET A 666 18.59 -1.87 -0.98
N VAL A 667 18.57 -0.88 -1.88
CA VAL A 667 19.74 -0.05 -2.16
C VAL A 667 19.53 1.31 -1.52
N ARG A 668 20.42 1.72 -0.60
CA ARG A 668 20.43 3.08 -0.02
C ARG A 668 21.53 3.91 -0.68
N VAL A 669 21.30 5.21 -0.80
CA VAL A 669 22.31 6.17 -1.25
C VAL A 669 22.18 7.47 -0.45
N ASP A 670 23.24 7.83 0.26
CA ASP A 670 23.41 9.16 0.85
C ASP A 670 23.76 10.16 -0.27
N VAL A 671 23.16 11.34 -0.26
CA VAL A 671 23.45 12.40 -1.23
C VAL A 671 24.35 13.46 -0.60
N PRO A 672 25.60 13.62 -1.07
CA PRO A 672 26.52 14.62 -0.55
C PRO A 672 25.94 16.04 -0.59
N ARG A 673 26.33 16.89 0.38
CA ARG A 673 25.88 18.30 0.46
C ARG A 673 26.36 19.13 -0.74
N ASP A 674 27.48 18.75 -1.34
CA ASP A 674 28.13 19.33 -2.51
C ASP A 674 27.75 18.65 -3.84
N ALA A 675 26.86 17.64 -3.84
CA ALA A 675 26.43 16.95 -5.04
C ALA A 675 25.86 17.92 -6.11
N VAL A 676 26.17 17.67 -7.38
CA VAL A 676 25.71 18.52 -8.48
C VAL A 676 24.22 18.27 -8.74
N PRO A 677 23.33 19.28 -8.68
CA PRO A 677 21.90 19.09 -8.92
C PRO A 677 21.61 18.58 -10.34
N GLY A 678 20.74 17.58 -10.47
CA GLY A 678 20.41 16.92 -11.73
C GLY A 678 19.88 15.50 -11.60
N ASP A 679 19.73 14.84 -12.74
CA ASP A 679 19.33 13.42 -12.81
C ASP A 679 20.57 12.53 -12.79
N TYR A 680 20.62 11.62 -11.82
CA TYR A 680 21.60 10.55 -11.74
C TYR A 680 20.93 9.21 -12.05
N HIS A 681 21.62 8.39 -12.84
CA HIS A 681 21.19 7.05 -13.22
C HIS A 681 22.08 5.99 -12.57
N SER A 682 21.51 4.85 -12.21
CA SER A 682 22.23 3.65 -11.76
C SER A 682 21.52 2.39 -12.27
N ARG A 683 22.20 1.25 -12.19
CA ARG A 683 21.63 -0.09 -12.36
C ARG A 683 21.75 -0.88 -11.07
N ILE A 684 20.65 -1.48 -10.64
CA ILE A 684 20.64 -2.51 -9.59
C ILE A 684 20.69 -3.87 -10.28
N THR A 685 21.61 -4.73 -9.87
CA THR A 685 21.90 -6.02 -10.51
C THR A 685 21.78 -7.15 -9.49
N ALA A 686 21.18 -8.26 -9.89
CA ALA A 686 21.21 -9.52 -9.16
C ALA A 686 21.97 -10.56 -9.99
N CYS A 687 22.95 -11.23 -9.39
CA CYS A 687 23.80 -12.25 -10.01
C CYS A 687 23.67 -13.57 -9.23
N LEU A 688 23.54 -14.70 -9.91
CA LEU A 688 23.62 -16.02 -9.26
C LEU A 688 25.08 -16.49 -9.25
N ASP A 689 25.65 -16.61 -8.06
CA ASP A 689 27.06 -16.86 -7.83
C ASP A 689 27.52 -18.16 -8.51
N GLY A 690 28.72 -18.13 -9.11
CA GLY A 690 29.28 -19.25 -9.86
C GLY A 690 28.65 -19.49 -11.25
N THR A 691 27.74 -18.63 -11.71
CA THR A 691 27.07 -18.76 -13.03
C THR A 691 27.15 -17.45 -13.84
N PRO A 692 26.95 -17.48 -15.17
CA PRO A 692 26.81 -16.26 -15.97
C PRO A 692 25.43 -15.59 -15.83
N GLN A 693 24.52 -16.16 -15.03
CA GLN A 693 23.15 -15.65 -14.87
C GLN A 693 23.16 -14.34 -14.08
N ARG A 694 22.61 -13.29 -14.70
CA ARG A 694 22.43 -11.98 -14.08
C ARG A 694 21.26 -11.24 -14.71
N VAL A 695 20.55 -10.47 -13.91
CA VAL A 695 19.51 -9.54 -14.36
C VAL A 695 19.76 -8.17 -13.75
N SER A 696 19.38 -7.09 -14.45
CA SER A 696 19.58 -5.74 -13.92
C SER A 696 18.49 -4.76 -14.35
N ILE A 697 18.13 -3.88 -13.44
CA ILE A 697 17.06 -2.88 -13.59
C ILE A 697 17.65 -1.46 -13.45
N PRO A 698 17.23 -0.51 -14.29
CA PRO A 698 17.62 0.89 -14.15
C PRO A 698 16.83 1.55 -13.00
N VAL A 699 17.45 2.50 -12.31
CA VAL A 699 16.83 3.39 -11.31
C VAL A 699 17.30 4.82 -11.52
N VAL A 700 16.48 5.81 -11.11
CA VAL A 700 16.77 7.24 -11.34
C VAL A 700 16.60 8.05 -10.05
N LEU A 701 17.59 8.89 -9.78
CA LEU A 701 17.65 9.78 -8.62
C LEU A 701 17.70 11.24 -9.08
N ARG A 702 16.77 12.08 -8.63
CA ARG A 702 16.75 13.53 -8.90
C ARG A 702 17.28 14.31 -7.71
N VAL A 703 18.52 14.81 -7.82
CA VAL A 703 19.14 15.68 -6.83
C VAL A 703 18.76 17.14 -7.09
N TYR A 704 18.22 17.82 -6.08
CA TYR A 704 17.81 19.22 -6.11
C TYR A 704 18.93 20.18 -5.65
N ARG A 705 18.77 21.50 -5.85
CA ARG A 705 19.69 22.52 -5.31
C ARG A 705 19.53 22.67 -3.81
N THR A 706 18.31 22.51 -3.31
CA THR A 706 17.96 22.52 -1.88
C THR A 706 18.87 21.58 -1.09
N SER A 707 19.37 22.06 0.04
CA SER A 707 20.13 21.28 1.01
C SER A 707 19.34 21.16 2.31
N LEU A 708 19.32 19.98 2.92
CA LEU A 708 18.79 19.82 4.28
C LEU A 708 19.63 20.66 5.28
N PRO A 709 19.07 21.09 6.42
CA PRO A 709 19.85 21.77 7.45
C PRO A 709 20.99 20.87 7.97
N GLU A 710 22.08 21.44 8.48
CA GLU A 710 23.17 20.64 9.09
C GLU A 710 22.73 19.90 10.36
N ARG A 711 21.73 20.46 11.05
CA ARG A 711 21.10 19.87 12.22
C ARG A 711 19.63 19.66 11.91
N GLN A 712 19.17 18.42 12.06
CA GLN A 712 17.74 18.06 12.02
C GLN A 712 16.96 18.95 12.99
N ASN A 713 15.84 19.53 12.56
CA ASN A 713 15.03 20.38 13.44
C ASN A 713 14.33 19.52 14.50
N MET A 714 13.67 18.45 14.07
CA MET A 714 12.94 17.49 14.91
C MET A 714 13.85 16.76 15.91
N ASP A 715 13.44 16.69 17.18
CA ASP A 715 13.96 15.68 18.10
C ASP A 715 13.30 14.32 17.91
N VAL A 716 14.08 13.25 17.97
CA VAL A 716 13.58 11.89 17.83
C VAL A 716 14.21 11.02 18.92
N THR A 717 13.36 10.25 19.61
CA THR A 717 13.81 9.18 20.51
C THR A 717 12.96 7.92 20.35
N HIS A 718 13.62 6.83 20.02
CA HIS A 718 13.14 5.46 20.17
C HIS A 718 13.95 4.84 21.32
N TRP A 719 13.32 4.56 22.46
CA TRP A 719 14.08 4.20 23.66
C TRP A 719 14.90 2.91 23.48
N LEU A 720 16.22 3.03 23.61
CA LEU A 720 17.17 1.92 23.61
C LEU A 720 17.16 1.23 24.97
N TRP A 721 16.64 0.00 25.00
CA TRP A 721 16.64 -0.87 26.17
C TRP A 721 18.00 -1.60 26.26
N PRO A 722 18.79 -1.40 27.33
CA PRO A 722 20.21 -1.72 27.37
C PRO A 722 20.51 -3.16 27.82
N GLU A 723 19.53 -4.06 27.91
CA GLU A 723 19.81 -5.42 28.35
C GLU A 723 20.69 -6.12 27.30
N PRO A 724 21.79 -6.79 27.67
CA PRO A 724 22.69 -7.43 26.71
C PRO A 724 21.98 -8.39 25.73
N ARG A 725 20.95 -9.10 26.19
CA ARG A 725 20.09 -9.99 25.38
C ARG A 725 19.22 -9.27 24.34
N ASN A 726 18.95 -7.97 24.53
CA ASN A 726 18.16 -7.13 23.63
C ASN A 726 19.04 -6.44 22.56
N LEU A 727 20.35 -6.67 22.57
CA LEU A 727 21.30 -6.07 21.63
C LEU A 727 21.95 -7.07 20.67
N THR A 728 21.85 -8.38 20.91
CA THR A 728 22.45 -9.40 20.04
C THR A 728 21.66 -10.70 19.96
N VAL A 729 21.77 -11.40 18.83
CA VAL A 729 21.38 -12.82 18.67
C VAL A 729 22.57 -13.79 18.82
N GLY A 730 23.76 -13.26 19.12
CA GLY A 730 24.97 -14.05 19.40
C GLY A 730 25.06 -14.48 20.86
N GLN A 731 26.29 -14.70 21.32
CA GLN A 731 26.56 -14.88 22.75
C GLN A 731 26.18 -13.61 23.50
N VAL A 732 25.31 -13.74 24.50
CA VAL A 732 24.92 -12.64 25.38
C VAL A 732 26.10 -12.29 26.29
N PRO A 733 26.65 -11.07 26.24
CA PRO A 733 27.77 -10.68 27.09
C PRO A 733 27.30 -10.29 28.50
N ASP A 734 28.22 -10.29 29.46
CA ASP A 734 27.95 -9.78 30.81
C ASP A 734 27.62 -8.29 30.79
N TRP A 735 26.74 -7.86 31.71
CA TRP A 735 26.39 -6.46 31.89
C TRP A 735 27.63 -5.58 32.05
N TRP A 736 27.66 -4.48 31.30
CA TRP A 736 28.71 -3.45 31.32
C TRP A 736 30.14 -3.92 30.97
N SER A 737 30.30 -5.16 30.49
CA SER A 737 31.54 -5.65 29.85
C SER A 737 31.86 -4.86 28.57
N ASP A 738 33.11 -4.91 28.10
CA ASP A 738 33.50 -4.20 26.88
C ASP A 738 32.79 -4.73 25.62
N ASP A 739 32.41 -6.02 25.58
CA ASP A 739 31.54 -6.55 24.53
C ASP A 739 30.12 -5.98 24.61
N HIS A 740 29.58 -5.78 25.81
CA HIS A 740 28.31 -5.08 25.97
C HIS A 740 28.38 -3.63 25.48
N TRP A 741 29.44 -2.90 25.83
CA TRP A 741 29.68 -1.54 25.34
C TRP A 741 29.90 -1.47 23.82
N ARG A 742 30.52 -2.49 23.22
CA ARG A 742 30.65 -2.61 21.77
C ARG A 742 29.28 -2.77 21.09
N LEU A 743 28.37 -3.56 21.66
CA LEU A 743 26.98 -3.70 21.19
C LEU A 743 26.16 -2.42 21.38
N LEU A 744 26.35 -1.69 22.48
CA LEU A 744 25.73 -0.38 22.70
C LEU A 744 26.23 0.64 21.67
N HIS A 745 27.53 0.67 21.39
CA HIS A 745 28.13 1.56 20.39
C HIS A 745 27.53 1.31 18.99
N SER A 746 27.52 0.08 18.49
CA SER A 746 26.96 -0.22 17.17
C SER A 746 25.46 0.06 17.10
N SER A 747 24.71 -0.25 18.16
CA SER A 747 23.27 -0.01 18.23
C SER A 747 22.93 1.49 18.24
N GLY A 748 23.68 2.31 18.99
CA GLY A 748 23.54 3.77 18.98
C GLY A 748 23.84 4.39 17.62
N ALA A 749 24.89 3.91 16.93
CA ALA A 749 25.23 4.36 15.60
C ALA A 749 24.09 4.05 14.59
N VAL A 750 23.40 2.93 14.74
CA VAL A 750 22.22 2.58 13.93
C VAL A 750 21.02 3.47 14.28
N LEU A 751 20.69 3.69 15.57
CA LEU A 751 19.62 4.62 15.95
C LEU A 751 19.89 6.03 15.38
N ARG A 752 21.13 6.52 15.51
CA ARG A 752 21.55 7.81 14.93
C ARG A 752 21.41 7.83 13.41
N ASP A 753 21.82 6.76 12.71
CA ASP A 753 21.67 6.66 11.26
C ASP A 753 20.21 6.75 10.81
N TYR A 754 19.26 6.25 11.62
CA TYR A 754 17.84 6.31 11.30
C TYR A 754 17.13 7.61 11.72
N GLY A 755 17.81 8.51 12.44
CA GLY A 755 17.35 9.88 12.72
C GLY A 755 17.23 10.24 14.19
N ASP A 756 17.47 9.31 15.12
CA ASP A 756 17.39 9.58 16.56
C ASP A 756 18.40 10.64 16.99
N THR A 757 17.95 11.63 17.75
CA THR A 757 18.76 12.74 18.27
C THR A 757 18.84 12.76 19.79
N VAL A 758 17.98 11.99 20.47
CA VAL A 758 17.84 11.98 21.93
C VAL A 758 17.93 10.57 22.48
N MET A 759 18.85 10.36 23.42
CA MET A 759 19.11 9.05 24.02
C MET A 759 18.37 8.90 25.36
N PHE A 760 17.48 7.91 25.45
CA PHE A 760 16.94 7.48 26.73
C PHE A 760 18.04 6.83 27.57
N THR A 761 18.19 7.28 28.81
CA THR A 761 19.37 7.02 29.64
C THR A 761 18.94 6.35 30.95
N PRO A 762 19.28 5.06 31.15
CA PRO A 762 19.08 4.37 32.43
C PRO A 762 19.77 5.11 33.57
N LEU A 763 19.25 5.02 34.79
CA LEU A 763 19.83 5.66 35.97
C LEU A 763 20.14 4.62 37.06
N VAL A 764 19.40 4.69 38.17
CA VAL A 764 19.62 3.91 39.40
C VAL A 764 18.69 2.70 39.55
N LEU A 765 17.81 2.46 38.58
CA LEU A 765 16.79 1.41 38.65
C LEU A 765 17.23 0.09 38.02
N GLY A 766 16.79 -1.01 38.61
CA GLY A 766 17.06 -2.38 38.15
C GLY A 766 18.20 -3.07 38.91
N GLU A 767 18.49 -4.31 38.53
CA GLU A 767 19.55 -5.14 39.13
C GLU A 767 20.96 -4.70 38.69
N HIS A 768 21.06 -4.13 37.49
CA HIS A 768 22.31 -3.65 36.88
C HIS A 768 22.19 -2.17 36.49
N PRO A 769 22.04 -1.24 37.48
CA PRO A 769 21.88 0.18 37.19
C PRO A 769 23.11 0.77 36.49
N LEU A 770 22.89 1.83 35.71
CA LEU A 770 23.97 2.62 35.07
C LEU A 770 24.67 3.54 36.08
N ILE A 771 24.01 3.85 37.21
CA ILE A 771 24.60 4.51 38.36
C ILE A 771 24.49 3.55 39.56
N PRO A 772 25.51 2.70 39.82
CA PRO A 772 25.55 1.87 41.01
C PRO A 772 25.49 2.71 42.29
N VAL A 773 24.66 2.26 43.24
CA VAL A 773 24.47 2.93 44.52
C VAL A 773 25.04 2.08 45.64
N SER A 774 25.85 2.68 46.51
CA SER A 774 26.24 2.11 47.80
C SER A 774 25.73 2.99 48.95
N ALA A 775 25.54 2.41 50.14
CA ALA A 775 25.13 3.12 51.34
C ALA A 775 25.99 2.73 52.55
N ASP A 776 26.13 3.66 53.48
CA ASP A 776 26.75 3.46 54.79
C ASP A 776 26.02 4.32 55.85
N PRO A 777 26.40 4.30 57.15
CA PRO A 777 25.73 5.10 58.19
C PRO A 777 25.77 6.63 57.99
N THR A 778 26.56 7.13 57.05
CA THR A 778 26.69 8.57 56.73
C THR A 778 25.87 9.01 55.51
N GLY A 779 25.46 8.09 54.64
CA GLY A 779 24.58 8.38 53.51
C GLY A 779 24.73 7.42 52.33
N TRP A 780 24.42 7.92 51.13
CA TRP A 780 24.57 7.20 49.86
C TRP A 780 25.77 7.70 49.05
N THR A 781 26.45 6.79 48.38
CA THR A 781 27.49 7.05 47.38
C THR A 781 27.00 6.58 46.00
N PHE A 782 27.24 7.40 44.98
CA PHE A 782 26.81 7.16 43.60
C PHE A 782 28.03 7.02 42.68
N ASP A 783 28.15 5.89 41.99
CA ASP A 783 29.20 5.68 40.99
C ASP A 783 28.72 6.13 39.60
N PHE A 784 29.26 7.23 39.11
CA PHE A 784 28.91 7.79 37.80
C PHE A 784 29.81 7.29 36.66
N SER A 785 30.74 6.34 36.89
CA SER A 785 31.71 5.91 35.87
C SER A 785 31.07 5.31 34.61
N LEU A 786 30.04 4.47 34.77
CA LEU A 786 29.29 3.89 33.66
C LEU A 786 28.37 4.94 33.00
N PHE A 787 27.78 5.84 33.79
CA PHE A 787 27.01 6.98 33.29
C PHE A 787 27.86 7.92 32.42
N ASP A 788 29.10 8.22 32.83
CA ASP A 788 30.04 9.01 32.04
C ASP A 788 30.36 8.33 30.71
N ARG A 789 30.63 7.02 30.73
CA ARG A 789 30.88 6.22 29.52
C ARG A 789 29.66 6.22 28.58
N TRP A 790 28.44 6.21 29.12
CA TRP A 790 27.18 6.31 28.36
C TRP A 790 27.01 7.67 27.68
N ILE A 791 27.12 8.77 28.45
CA ILE A 791 26.97 10.13 27.93
C ILE A 791 28.05 10.42 26.87
N ASP A 792 29.32 10.11 27.16
CA ASP A 792 30.42 10.34 26.22
C ASP A 792 30.23 9.53 24.93
N LEU A 793 29.83 8.25 25.01
CA LEU A 793 29.60 7.38 23.86
C LEU A 793 28.58 7.98 22.89
N PHE A 794 27.36 8.25 23.36
CA PHE A 794 26.29 8.70 22.46
C PHE A 794 26.47 10.18 22.06
N ARG A 795 27.11 11.02 22.90
CA ARG A 795 27.49 12.38 22.50
C ARG A 795 28.52 12.38 21.37
N GLN A 796 29.50 11.47 21.38
CA GLN A 796 30.46 11.30 20.28
C GLN A 796 29.77 10.84 18.98
N GLN A 797 28.70 10.06 19.09
CA GLN A 797 27.85 9.67 17.95
C GLN A 797 26.87 10.77 17.49
N GLY A 798 26.87 11.93 18.14
CA GLY A 798 26.06 13.09 17.75
C GLY A 798 24.62 13.10 18.27
N PHE A 799 24.31 12.33 19.31
CA PHE A 799 23.10 12.54 20.11
C PHE A 799 23.23 13.89 20.86
N ARG A 800 22.19 14.72 20.83
CA ARG A 800 22.21 16.10 21.34
C ARG A 800 21.55 16.28 22.70
N ARG A 801 20.59 15.43 23.06
CA ARG A 801 19.94 15.42 24.38
C ARG A 801 19.90 14.03 24.98
N PHE A 802 19.68 13.98 26.29
CA PHE A 802 19.54 12.74 27.06
C PHE A 802 18.30 12.82 27.95
N ILE A 803 17.49 11.76 27.98
CA ILE A 803 16.33 11.66 28.87
C ILE A 803 16.67 10.69 29.99
N GLY A 804 16.79 11.18 31.22
CA GLY A 804 16.91 10.35 32.40
C GLY A 804 15.65 9.49 32.61
N GLN A 805 15.86 8.20 32.85
CA GLN A 805 14.82 7.22 33.18
C GLN A 805 13.88 7.71 34.29
N HIS A 806 12.57 7.39 34.15
CA HIS A 806 11.53 7.75 35.11
C HIS A 806 11.91 7.43 36.56
N LEU A 807 11.81 8.43 37.43
CA LEU A 807 12.15 8.31 38.86
C LEU A 807 11.12 7.49 39.65
N ARG A 808 9.86 7.45 39.19
CA ARG A 808 8.81 6.58 39.69
C ARG A 808 8.55 5.48 38.65
N SER A 809 8.68 4.23 39.06
CA SER A 809 8.63 3.07 38.18
C SER A 809 7.92 1.89 38.85
N HIS A 810 7.96 0.73 38.20
CA HIS A 810 7.72 -0.58 38.83
C HIS A 810 9.04 -1.28 39.25
N LEU A 811 10.19 -0.73 38.82
CA LEU A 811 11.53 -1.23 39.15
C LEU A 811 11.99 -0.74 40.53
N THR A 812 12.98 -1.43 41.11
CA THR A 812 13.58 -1.05 42.40
C THR A 812 14.94 -0.38 42.21
N VAL A 813 15.37 0.45 43.16
CA VAL A 813 16.78 0.87 43.27
C VAL A 813 17.55 -0.21 44.03
N SER A 814 18.63 -0.72 43.43
CA SER A 814 19.52 -1.69 44.06
C SER A 814 20.64 -0.97 44.80
N VAL A 815 20.62 -0.99 46.14
CA VAL A 815 21.61 -0.32 47.01
C VAL A 815 22.49 -1.33 47.71
N ARG A 816 23.81 -1.22 47.53
CA ARG A 816 24.81 -2.07 48.21
C ARG A 816 25.16 -1.48 49.58
N ASP A 817 24.98 -2.23 50.65
CA ASP A 817 25.53 -1.89 51.96
C ASP A 817 27.06 -2.01 51.95
N SER A 818 27.76 -0.94 52.31
CA SER A 818 29.22 -0.82 52.15
C SER A 818 30.02 -1.65 53.16
N ALA A 819 29.41 -2.03 54.28
CA ALA A 819 30.08 -2.79 55.35
C ALA A 819 29.90 -4.32 55.19
N THR A 820 28.77 -4.76 54.64
CA THR A 820 28.38 -6.17 54.52
C THR A 820 28.33 -6.67 53.07
N GLY A 821 28.37 -5.77 52.09
CA GLY A 821 28.27 -6.08 50.66
C GLY A 821 26.88 -6.54 50.20
N ARG A 822 25.89 -6.58 51.10
CA ARG A 822 24.50 -7.02 50.82
C ARG A 822 23.77 -6.00 49.97
N ILE A 823 22.79 -6.46 49.18
CA ILE A 823 21.94 -5.59 48.35
C ILE A 823 20.58 -5.41 49.03
N HIS A 824 20.18 -4.17 49.17
CA HIS A 824 18.86 -3.73 49.63
C HIS A 824 18.08 -3.17 48.43
N LEU A 825 16.82 -3.60 48.28
CA LEU A 825 15.96 -3.16 47.17
C LEU A 825 14.98 -2.10 47.67
N LEU A 826 15.07 -0.89 47.14
CA LEU A 826 14.17 0.20 47.45
C LEU A 826 13.04 0.23 46.43
N LYS A 827 11.79 0.10 46.86
CA LYS A 827 10.63 0.21 45.98
C LYS A 827 10.35 1.66 45.64
N THR A 828 10.15 1.96 44.37
CA THR A 828 9.64 3.26 43.96
C THR A 828 8.16 3.37 44.30
N GLY A 829 7.80 4.27 45.21
CA GLY A 829 6.42 4.54 45.64
C GLY A 829 6.23 4.64 47.17
N GLU A 830 7.21 4.26 47.99
CA GLU A 830 7.14 4.40 49.46
C GLU A 830 7.70 5.77 49.90
N GLU A 831 6.81 6.68 50.27
CA GLU A 831 7.08 8.14 50.29
C GLU A 831 8.29 8.58 51.12
N THR A 832 8.42 8.15 52.37
CA THR A 832 9.45 8.69 53.28
C THR A 832 10.87 8.30 52.91
N TYR A 833 11.13 7.01 52.63
CA TYR A 833 12.47 6.56 52.26
C TYR A 833 12.85 7.03 50.85
N GLN A 834 11.90 7.03 49.92
CA GLN A 834 12.15 7.45 48.54
C GLN A 834 12.47 8.95 48.44
N GLN A 835 11.77 9.82 49.18
CA GLN A 835 12.08 11.25 49.21
C GLN A 835 13.48 11.51 49.79
N GLN A 836 13.88 10.82 50.86
CA GLN A 836 15.24 10.92 51.41
C GLN A 836 16.31 10.51 50.38
N PHE A 837 16.10 9.40 49.67
CA PHE A 837 17.01 8.95 48.61
C PHE A 837 17.12 9.99 47.48
N LEU A 838 16.00 10.53 47.00
CA LEU A 838 15.99 11.50 45.91
C LEU A 838 16.62 12.85 46.30
N SER A 839 16.40 13.30 47.55
CA SER A 839 17.06 14.48 48.10
C SER A 839 18.59 14.35 48.19
N ALA A 840 19.14 13.14 48.15
CA ALA A 840 20.58 12.90 48.04
C ALA A 840 21.02 12.66 46.58
N PHE A 841 20.28 11.85 45.81
CA PHE A 841 20.63 11.45 44.45
C PHE A 841 20.53 12.58 43.43
N LEU A 842 19.41 13.31 43.40
CA LEU A 842 19.18 14.36 42.40
C LEU A 842 20.21 15.50 42.44
N PRO A 843 20.59 16.08 43.61
CA PRO A 843 21.62 17.11 43.63
C PRO A 843 23.02 16.55 43.33
N ALA A 844 23.30 15.27 43.67
CA ALA A 844 24.56 14.62 43.30
C ALA A 844 24.67 14.44 41.77
N LEU A 845 23.61 13.96 41.11
CA LEU A 845 23.54 13.84 39.65
C LEU A 845 23.64 15.22 38.98
N HIS A 846 22.95 16.24 39.50
CA HIS A 846 23.01 17.61 38.96
C HIS A 846 24.41 18.22 39.06
N ALA A 847 25.05 18.12 40.23
CA ALA A 847 26.41 18.57 40.44
C ALA A 847 27.42 17.82 39.55
N HIS A 848 27.24 16.50 39.36
CA HIS A 848 28.08 15.70 38.48
C HIS A 848 27.90 16.10 37.01
N LEU A 849 26.67 16.26 36.52
CA LEU A 849 26.37 16.75 35.17
C LEU A 849 27.04 18.10 34.89
N LEU A 850 26.88 19.07 35.79
CA LEU A 850 27.48 20.40 35.64
C LEU A 850 29.02 20.36 35.63
N LYS A 851 29.63 19.47 36.41
CA LYS A 851 31.09 19.36 36.55
C LYS A 851 31.74 18.56 35.40
N ARG A 852 31.15 17.43 35.02
CA ARG A 852 31.76 16.44 34.11
C ARG A 852 31.22 16.49 32.68
N HIS A 853 29.99 16.98 32.51
CA HIS A 853 29.30 17.06 31.22
C HIS A 853 28.74 18.47 30.92
N PRO A 854 29.54 19.55 31.06
CA PRO A 854 29.06 20.90 30.80
C PRO A 854 28.51 21.02 29.37
N GLY A 855 27.33 21.63 29.27
CA GLY A 855 26.62 21.85 28.00
C GLY A 855 25.89 20.64 27.42
N VAL A 856 25.73 19.54 28.18
CA VAL A 856 24.79 18.46 27.81
C VAL A 856 23.35 18.89 28.15
N ASP A 857 22.45 18.83 27.17
CA ASP A 857 21.01 19.04 27.41
C ASP A 857 20.41 17.75 28.00
N PHE A 858 20.32 17.70 29.33
CA PHE A 858 19.73 16.59 30.07
C PHE A 858 18.30 16.96 30.49
N LEU A 859 17.37 16.07 30.17
CA LEU A 859 15.95 16.14 30.53
C LEU A 859 15.65 15.03 31.54
N GLN A 860 14.81 15.27 32.53
CA GLN A 860 14.43 14.24 33.52
C GLN A 860 12.96 13.84 33.36
N ALA A 861 12.70 12.54 33.19
CA ALA A 861 11.34 11.99 33.21
C ALA A 861 10.94 11.56 34.63
N ILE A 862 9.65 11.65 34.97
CA ILE A 862 9.21 11.44 36.37
C ILE A 862 8.37 10.17 36.52
N TRP A 863 7.25 10.04 35.79
CA TRP A 863 6.18 9.11 36.18
C TRP A 863 5.71 8.14 35.08
N ASP A 864 5.76 8.54 33.80
CA ASP A 864 5.07 7.92 32.67
C ASP A 864 3.52 7.96 32.78
N GLU A 865 2.88 8.68 31.86
CA GLU A 865 1.41 8.83 31.75
C GLU A 865 0.63 9.15 33.06
N PRO A 866 1.04 10.15 33.87
CA PRO A 866 0.37 10.50 35.13
C PRO A 866 -1.09 10.96 34.93
N ARG A 867 -2.06 10.24 35.52
CA ARG A 867 -3.50 10.50 35.43
C ARG A 867 -3.96 11.73 36.21
N ALA A 868 -5.14 12.25 35.88
CA ALA A 868 -5.71 13.45 36.52
C ALA A 868 -5.80 13.35 38.06
N GLU A 869 -6.05 12.16 38.60
CA GLU A 869 -6.06 11.87 40.04
C GLU A 869 -4.67 11.91 40.71
N HIS A 870 -3.58 11.95 39.94
CA HIS A 870 -2.21 12.02 40.44
C HIS A 870 -1.61 13.44 40.43
N GLU A 871 -2.39 14.48 40.09
CA GLU A 871 -1.88 15.84 39.86
C GLU A 871 -1.03 16.39 41.01
N ASP A 872 -1.54 16.39 42.24
CA ASP A 872 -0.84 16.96 43.41
C ASP A 872 0.44 16.19 43.73
N ALA A 873 0.39 14.85 43.66
CA ALA A 873 1.55 14.00 43.85
C ALA A 873 2.61 14.27 42.78
N TYR A 874 2.22 14.33 41.50
CA TYR A 874 3.14 14.63 40.41
C TYR A 874 3.76 16.03 40.53
N ARG A 875 2.99 17.04 40.99
CA ARG A 875 3.51 18.39 41.27
C ARG A 875 4.58 18.36 42.36
N ALA A 876 4.33 17.70 43.50
CA ALA A 876 5.33 17.56 44.55
C ALA A 876 6.62 16.89 44.04
N TRP A 877 6.50 15.89 43.17
CA TRP A 877 7.63 15.25 42.50
C TRP A 877 8.39 16.18 41.54
N ALA A 878 7.66 16.96 40.74
CA ALA A 878 8.24 17.97 39.85
C ALA A 878 8.94 19.08 40.64
N ASP A 879 8.40 19.49 41.79
CA ASP A 879 9.00 20.48 42.69
C ASP A 879 10.28 19.94 43.35
N THR A 880 10.32 18.65 43.72
CA THR A 880 11.54 17.97 44.17
C THR A 880 12.63 18.01 43.09
N VAL A 881 12.29 17.69 41.83
CA VAL A 881 13.24 17.77 40.70
C VAL A 881 13.70 19.21 40.45
N ARG A 882 12.80 20.20 40.43
CA ARG A 882 13.13 21.62 40.26
C ARG A 882 14.02 22.17 41.38
N THR A 883 13.80 21.71 42.62
CA THR A 883 14.60 22.11 43.80
C THR A 883 16.02 21.57 43.72
N HIS A 884 16.19 20.31 43.34
CA HIS A 884 17.50 19.63 43.37
C HIS A 884 18.25 19.66 42.03
N MET A 885 17.58 19.96 40.91
CA MET A 885 18.15 20.03 39.56
C MET A 885 17.68 21.29 38.82
N PRO A 886 17.88 22.52 39.35
CA PRO A 886 17.23 23.75 38.86
C PRO A 886 17.55 24.16 37.40
N SER A 887 18.52 23.52 36.74
CA SER A 887 18.84 23.75 35.33
C SER A 887 18.41 22.60 34.39
N VAL A 888 17.70 21.58 34.91
CA VAL A 888 17.23 20.41 34.16
C VAL A 888 15.73 20.57 33.89
N LYS A 889 15.35 20.42 32.62
CA LYS A 889 13.94 20.45 32.19
C LYS A 889 13.25 19.11 32.49
N ILE A 890 11.97 19.17 32.84
CA ILE A 890 11.13 17.99 33.00
C ILE A 890 10.50 17.60 31.65
N VAL A 891 10.64 16.34 31.26
CA VAL A 891 10.03 15.72 30.06
C VAL A 891 9.05 14.63 30.51
N GLU A 892 7.88 14.51 29.88
CA GLU A 892 6.89 13.51 30.32
C GLU A 892 5.95 13.09 29.19
N ALA A 893 5.61 11.79 29.12
CA ALA A 893 4.56 11.28 28.24
C ALA A 893 3.17 11.52 28.84
N LEU A 894 2.26 12.12 28.07
CA LEU A 894 0.95 12.60 28.54
C LEU A 894 -0.17 12.24 27.56
N ASN A 895 -1.08 11.35 27.98
CA ASN A 895 -2.31 10.95 27.28
C ASN A 895 -3.62 11.52 27.89
N HIS A 896 -3.54 12.22 29.02
CA HIS A 896 -4.68 12.85 29.69
C HIS A 896 -4.26 14.13 30.43
N ALA A 897 -5.24 14.93 30.85
CA ALA A 897 -5.04 16.07 31.77
C ALA A 897 -4.01 17.14 31.29
N PHE A 898 -3.80 17.24 29.98
CA PHE A 898 -2.81 18.08 29.28
C PHE A 898 -2.62 19.49 29.88
N ASP A 899 -3.70 20.24 30.07
CA ASP A 899 -3.65 21.61 30.61
C ASP A 899 -3.10 21.69 32.04
N ARG A 900 -3.39 20.68 32.87
CA ARG A 900 -2.96 20.61 34.28
C ARG A 900 -1.45 20.46 34.37
N TYR A 901 -0.90 19.49 33.62
CA TYR A 901 0.53 19.20 33.61
C TYR A 901 1.38 20.21 32.84
N SER A 902 0.77 20.96 31.91
CA SER A 902 1.47 22.03 31.15
C SER A 902 2.13 23.09 32.05
N GLY A 903 1.69 23.27 33.29
CA GLY A 903 2.33 24.17 34.26
C GLY A 903 3.64 23.66 34.86
N CYS A 904 3.82 22.34 35.01
CA CYS A 904 4.98 21.74 35.68
C CYS A 904 5.90 20.92 34.76
N VAL A 905 5.42 20.48 33.58
CA VAL A 905 6.22 19.78 32.56
C VAL A 905 6.74 20.78 31.52
N ASP A 906 8.06 20.80 31.31
CA ASP A 906 8.72 21.73 30.40
C ASP A 906 8.70 21.24 28.96
N VAL A 907 8.98 19.95 28.73
CA VAL A 907 8.99 19.26 27.43
C VAL A 907 7.97 18.11 27.43
N PRO A 908 6.67 18.41 27.37
CA PRO A 908 5.64 17.38 27.32
C PRO A 908 5.62 16.67 25.96
N ALA A 909 5.62 15.34 25.99
CA ALA A 909 5.37 14.47 24.86
C ALA A 909 3.89 14.05 24.89
N TRP A 910 3.14 14.57 23.94
CA TRP A 910 1.68 14.52 23.94
C TRP A 910 1.15 13.35 23.10
N TRP A 911 0.19 12.59 23.61
CA TRP A 911 -0.39 11.48 22.84
C TRP A 911 -1.17 12.04 21.64
N PHE A 912 -0.64 11.82 20.43
CA PHE A 912 -1.11 12.58 19.27
C PHE A 912 -2.55 12.24 18.83
N GLY A 913 -3.12 11.12 19.29
CA GLY A 913 -4.55 10.84 19.11
C GLY A 913 -5.47 11.84 19.84
N TYR A 914 -5.04 12.39 20.98
CA TYR A 914 -5.81 13.38 21.76
C TYR A 914 -5.55 14.82 21.31
N VAL A 915 -4.41 15.07 20.68
CA VAL A 915 -4.02 16.38 20.12
C VAL A 915 -5.11 16.98 19.21
N PHE A 916 -5.99 16.17 18.64
CA PHE A 916 -7.06 16.67 17.77
C PHE A 916 -8.39 17.02 18.49
N SER A 917 -8.48 16.88 19.81
CA SER A 917 -9.74 16.93 20.59
C SER A 917 -10.28 18.34 20.91
N ARG A 918 -10.26 19.29 19.95
CA ARG A 918 -10.68 20.71 20.05
C ARG A 918 -10.00 21.62 21.09
N ARG A 919 -9.34 21.10 22.14
CA ARG A 919 -8.69 21.91 23.20
C ARG A 919 -7.22 22.25 22.94
N TRP A 920 -6.68 21.74 21.84
CA TRP A 920 -5.26 21.75 21.53
C TRP A 920 -4.67 23.05 20.99
N PRO A 921 -5.30 23.73 20.01
CA PRO A 921 -4.64 24.83 19.30
C PRO A 921 -4.26 25.99 20.23
N ASP A 922 -5.14 26.32 21.18
CA ASP A 922 -4.93 27.41 22.13
C ASP A 922 -3.79 27.09 23.13
N LEU A 923 -3.74 25.86 23.65
CA LEU A 923 -2.67 25.40 24.55
C LEU A 923 -1.30 25.49 23.86
N ILE A 924 -1.21 25.06 22.60
CA ILE A 924 0.03 25.08 21.84
C ILE A 924 0.39 26.48 21.35
N ALA A 925 -0.58 27.29 20.92
CA ALA A 925 -0.34 28.70 20.61
C ALA A 925 0.25 29.43 21.82
N ARG A 926 -0.33 29.21 23.02
CA ARG A 926 0.20 29.78 24.27
C ARG A 926 1.61 29.27 24.58
N ARG A 927 1.85 27.95 24.52
CA ARG A 927 3.19 27.39 24.79
C ARG A 927 4.25 27.88 23.80
N ILE A 928 3.91 28.04 22.52
CA ILE A 928 4.81 28.61 21.52
C ILE A 928 5.11 30.09 21.82
N GLN A 929 4.10 30.88 22.21
CA GLN A 929 4.30 32.27 22.68
C GLN A 929 5.16 32.36 23.95
N GLU A 930 5.04 31.39 24.86
CA GLU A 930 5.89 31.23 26.05
C GLU A 930 7.33 30.72 25.71
N GLY A 931 7.64 30.41 24.44
CA GLY A 931 8.93 29.85 24.02
C GLY A 931 9.17 28.39 24.46
N ARG A 932 8.09 27.64 24.73
CA ARG A 932 8.13 26.30 25.33
C ARG A 932 7.93 25.20 24.30
N GLU A 933 8.70 24.13 24.47
CA GLU A 933 8.74 23.00 23.56
C GLU A 933 7.46 22.15 23.63
N ASN A 934 7.16 21.43 22.54
CA ASN A 934 6.03 20.51 22.45
C ASN A 934 6.48 19.30 21.65
N TRP A 935 6.35 18.10 22.19
CA TRP A 935 6.66 16.87 21.48
C TRP A 935 5.39 16.05 21.30
N ILE A 936 5.34 15.13 20.35
CA ILE A 936 4.28 14.11 20.29
C ILE A 936 4.84 12.73 20.61
N TYR A 937 3.99 11.81 21.04
CA TYR A 937 4.32 10.39 21.06
C TYR A 937 3.20 9.52 20.51
N TYR A 938 3.61 8.32 20.13
CA TYR A 938 2.74 7.22 19.74
C TYR A 938 3.30 5.92 20.32
N ALA A 939 2.45 4.90 20.37
CA ALA A 939 2.76 3.56 20.86
C ALA A 939 1.68 2.62 20.29
N CYS A 940 1.23 1.64 21.08
CA CYS A 940 0.11 0.75 20.78
C CYS A 940 -1.23 1.45 20.41
N THR A 941 -1.30 2.77 20.56
CA THR A 941 -2.35 3.67 20.08
C THR A 941 -1.72 4.98 19.55
N PRO A 942 -2.39 5.77 18.69
CA PRO A 942 -3.78 5.63 18.24
C PRO A 942 -4.02 4.44 17.31
N ARG A 943 -5.29 3.99 17.32
CA ARG A 943 -5.82 2.98 16.38
C ARG A 943 -5.99 3.60 14.98
N PRO A 944 -6.14 2.82 13.90
CA PRO A 944 -6.56 3.36 12.61
C PRO A 944 -7.86 4.19 12.71
N PRO A 945 -8.05 5.27 11.93
CA PRO A 945 -7.29 5.63 10.73
C PRO A 945 -5.95 6.36 10.97
N TYR A 946 -5.59 6.65 12.21
CA TYR A 946 -4.35 7.38 12.55
C TYR A 946 -3.08 6.61 12.13
N PRO A 947 -2.00 7.31 11.75
CA PRO A 947 -0.73 6.69 11.39
C PRO A 947 -0.07 6.00 12.59
N ASN A 948 0.59 4.89 12.34
CA ASN A 948 1.35 4.13 13.32
C ASN A 948 2.35 3.19 12.59
N SER A 949 3.33 2.65 13.29
CA SER A 949 4.41 1.82 12.75
C SER A 949 4.22 0.31 13.00
N HIS A 950 2.99 -0.18 12.90
CA HIS A 950 2.69 -1.61 13.01
C HIS A 950 3.10 -2.38 11.73
N LEU A 951 3.42 -3.66 11.89
CA LEU A 951 3.83 -4.55 10.79
C LEU A 951 2.68 -4.90 9.83
N ASP A 952 1.44 -4.92 10.32
CA ASP A 952 0.23 -5.11 9.53
C ASP A 952 -0.35 -3.80 8.96
N ALA A 953 0.41 -2.70 9.03
CA ALA A 953 0.09 -1.42 8.42
C ALA A 953 0.97 -1.11 7.18
N PRO A 954 0.47 -0.30 6.22
CA PRO A 954 1.26 0.13 5.07
C PRO A 954 2.33 1.16 5.49
N LEU A 955 3.49 1.13 4.84
CA LEU A 955 4.66 1.92 5.27
C LEU A 955 4.46 3.43 5.16
N TRP A 956 3.53 3.92 4.32
CA TRP A 956 3.19 5.34 4.29
C TRP A 956 2.77 5.89 5.66
N ARG A 957 2.18 5.06 6.54
CA ARG A 957 1.84 5.47 7.91
C ARG A 957 3.07 5.78 8.77
N CYS A 958 4.22 5.14 8.50
CA CYS A 958 5.48 5.48 9.17
C CYS A 958 6.00 6.83 8.69
N ARG A 959 5.95 7.07 7.37
CA ARG A 959 6.34 8.36 6.77
C ARG A 959 5.44 9.52 7.18
N ALA A 960 4.17 9.25 7.47
CA ALA A 960 3.20 10.26 7.91
C ALA A 960 3.46 10.83 9.33
N LEU A 961 4.18 10.11 10.21
CA LEU A 961 4.34 10.52 11.61
C LEU A 961 5.05 11.90 11.77
N PRO A 962 6.15 12.21 11.04
CA PRO A 962 6.71 13.56 11.03
C PRO A 962 5.81 14.63 10.40
N TRP A 963 4.97 14.28 9.41
CA TRP A 963 3.98 15.24 8.86
C TRP A 963 2.90 15.57 9.89
N VAL A 964 2.49 14.60 10.71
CA VAL A 964 1.64 14.84 11.87
C VAL A 964 2.35 15.74 12.89
N ALA A 965 3.61 15.48 13.20
CA ALA A 965 4.38 16.32 14.12
C ALA A 965 4.46 17.79 13.65
N HIS A 966 4.66 18.03 12.34
CA HIS A 966 4.59 19.36 11.74
C HIS A 966 3.20 20.00 11.94
N HIS A 967 2.12 19.28 11.61
CA HIS A 967 0.75 19.76 11.83
C HIS A 967 0.47 20.09 13.30
N CYS A 968 0.97 19.28 14.23
CA CYS A 968 0.85 19.48 15.68
C CYS A 968 1.76 20.60 16.23
N ARG A 969 2.59 21.24 15.39
CA ARG A 969 3.68 22.17 15.76
C ARG A 969 4.63 21.60 16.82
N ALA A 970 4.93 20.31 16.69
CA ALA A 970 5.80 19.59 17.59
C ALA A 970 7.26 19.66 17.12
N SER A 971 8.16 19.92 18.07
CA SER A 971 9.61 19.93 17.89
C SER A 971 10.28 18.60 18.28
N GLY A 972 9.51 17.60 18.68
CA GLY A 972 10.01 16.25 18.96
C GLY A 972 8.96 15.14 18.77
N ILE A 973 9.45 13.92 18.52
CA ILE A 973 8.69 12.67 18.44
C ILE A 973 9.33 11.65 19.39
N LEU A 974 8.49 11.02 20.21
CA LEU A 974 8.87 9.97 21.14
C LEU A 974 8.18 8.65 20.79
N HIS A 975 8.92 7.56 20.89
CA HIS A 975 8.41 6.19 20.86
C HIS A 975 9.07 5.37 21.97
N TRP A 976 8.27 4.64 22.73
CA TRP A 976 8.68 3.99 23.98
C TRP A 976 9.65 2.80 23.79
N ALA A 977 9.92 2.36 22.56
CA ALA A 977 10.85 1.28 22.29
C ALA A 977 11.52 1.35 20.91
N ALA A 978 12.85 1.18 20.91
CA ALA A 978 13.62 0.76 19.74
C ALA A 978 13.69 -0.77 19.64
N ASN A 979 13.99 -1.45 20.75
CA ASN A 979 14.33 -2.88 20.85
C ASN A 979 13.70 -3.57 22.08
N GLY A 980 12.49 -3.17 22.48
CA GLY A 980 11.80 -3.63 23.69
C GLY A 980 11.19 -5.04 23.58
N TYR A 981 11.99 -6.07 23.25
CA TYR A 981 11.49 -7.41 22.88
C TYR A 981 10.70 -8.15 23.98
N ARG A 982 10.77 -7.71 25.25
CA ARG A 982 10.07 -8.31 26.41
C ARG A 982 10.32 -9.82 26.62
N GLY A 983 11.39 -10.38 26.01
CA GLY A 983 11.73 -11.80 26.05
C GLY A 983 11.32 -12.60 24.80
N ALA A 984 10.70 -11.95 23.80
CA ALA A 984 10.41 -12.56 22.50
C ALA A 984 11.67 -12.74 21.64
N ASP A 985 11.63 -13.71 20.70
CA ASP A 985 12.47 -13.68 19.50
C ASP A 985 11.77 -12.80 18.45
N PRO A 986 12.29 -11.59 18.15
CA PRO A 986 11.63 -10.62 17.25
C PRO A 986 11.62 -11.07 15.78
N TYR A 987 12.29 -12.17 15.42
CA TYR A 987 12.20 -12.79 14.10
C TYR A 987 11.11 -13.87 14.01
N ARG A 988 10.55 -14.33 15.14
CA ARG A 988 9.53 -15.40 15.22
C ARG A 988 8.20 -14.94 15.80
N SER A 989 8.19 -13.85 16.55
CA SER A 989 7.02 -13.21 17.13
C SER A 989 7.07 -11.71 16.80
N SER A 990 5.92 -11.09 16.64
CA SER A 990 5.75 -9.64 16.43
C SER A 990 5.06 -8.92 17.58
N ILE A 991 4.34 -9.64 18.45
CA ILE A 991 3.57 -9.06 19.57
C ILE A 991 4.19 -9.34 20.95
N GLY A 992 5.02 -10.40 21.04
CA GLY A 992 5.72 -10.85 22.24
C GLY A 992 4.84 -11.43 23.35
N PRO A 993 5.39 -12.27 24.25
CA PRO A 993 4.81 -12.54 25.56
C PRO A 993 5.20 -11.45 26.58
N LEU A 994 4.57 -11.45 27.77
CA LEU A 994 5.11 -10.69 28.91
C LEU A 994 6.32 -11.41 29.54
N PRO A 995 7.18 -10.67 30.26
CA PRO A 995 8.24 -11.26 31.10
C PRO A 995 7.77 -12.27 32.16
N ASN A 996 6.48 -12.27 32.52
CA ASN A 996 5.89 -13.23 33.46
C ASN A 996 5.32 -14.51 32.80
N GLY A 997 5.57 -14.71 31.50
CA GLY A 997 5.06 -15.87 30.75
C GLY A 997 3.60 -15.76 30.31
N SER A 998 2.92 -14.63 30.55
CA SER A 998 1.60 -14.38 29.95
C SER A 998 1.72 -14.32 28.42
N ALA A 999 1.00 -15.22 27.74
CA ALA A 999 0.84 -15.24 26.29
C ALA A 999 -0.13 -14.15 25.77
N ASP A 1000 -0.65 -13.29 26.65
CA ASP A 1000 -1.81 -12.45 26.34
C ASP A 1000 -1.78 -11.01 26.93
N PRO A 1001 -0.76 -10.19 26.61
CA PRO A 1001 -0.77 -8.75 26.84
C PRO A 1001 -0.93 -7.93 25.56
N GLY A 1002 -1.28 -8.56 24.44
CA GLY A 1002 -0.63 -8.22 23.17
C GLY A 1002 -0.75 -6.75 22.76
N HIS A 1003 0.41 -6.11 22.70
CA HIS A 1003 0.60 -4.89 21.93
C HIS A 1003 0.48 -5.23 20.42
N PRO A 1004 0.20 -4.25 19.57
CA PRO A 1004 0.18 -4.42 18.11
C PRO A 1004 1.47 -5.04 17.55
N PRO A 1005 1.40 -5.73 16.39
CA PRO A 1005 2.57 -6.36 15.79
C PRO A 1005 3.62 -5.32 15.43
N GLY A 1006 4.79 -5.39 16.07
CA GLY A 1006 5.91 -4.45 15.89
C GLY A 1006 5.83 -3.15 16.71
N ASP A 1007 4.85 -2.95 17.60
CA ASP A 1007 4.84 -1.78 18.51
C ASP A 1007 5.97 -1.85 19.56
N ASN A 1008 6.31 -3.05 20.02
CA ASN A 1008 7.37 -3.24 21.02
C ASN A 1008 8.80 -3.00 20.48
N TRP A 1009 9.01 -2.93 19.15
CA TRP A 1009 10.33 -2.68 18.55
C TRP A 1009 10.28 -2.28 17.07
N LEU A 1010 11.20 -1.39 16.71
CA LEU A 1010 11.41 -0.86 15.35
C LEU A 1010 12.77 -1.26 14.76
N PHE A 1011 13.67 -1.72 15.61
CA PHE A 1011 14.99 -2.24 15.29
C PHE A 1011 15.08 -3.71 15.69
N TYR A 1012 16.05 -4.44 15.10
CA TYR A 1012 16.18 -5.89 15.24
C TYR A 1012 17.60 -6.29 15.63
N PRO A 1013 17.82 -7.34 16.43
CA PRO A 1013 19.14 -7.71 16.91
C PRO A 1013 19.90 -8.54 15.86
N THR A 1014 21.18 -8.25 15.68
CA THR A 1014 22.13 -8.99 14.83
C THR A 1014 23.22 -9.60 15.71
N GLN A 1015 24.27 -10.21 15.15
CA GLN A 1015 25.43 -10.61 15.98
C GLN A 1015 26.22 -9.41 16.52
N GLN A 1016 26.15 -8.25 15.84
CA GLN A 1016 27.03 -7.10 16.06
C GLN A 1016 26.37 -5.93 16.80
N GLY A 1017 25.06 -5.99 17.07
CA GLY A 1017 24.25 -4.88 17.59
C GLY A 1017 22.87 -4.87 16.93
N LEU A 1018 22.13 -3.78 17.05
CA LEU A 1018 20.87 -3.58 16.33
C LEU A 1018 21.07 -3.34 14.82
N THR A 1019 20.01 -3.56 14.04
CA THR A 1019 19.84 -3.10 12.65
C THR A 1019 18.44 -2.51 12.45
N GLY A 1020 18.26 -1.68 11.42
CA GLY A 1020 17.02 -0.97 11.14
C GLY A 1020 15.98 -1.76 10.33
N SER A 1021 14.87 -1.09 10.05
CA SER A 1021 13.71 -1.66 9.35
C SER A 1021 13.16 -0.76 8.24
N LEU A 1022 12.33 -1.33 7.35
CA LEU A 1022 11.59 -0.57 6.34
C LEU A 1022 10.66 0.48 6.96
N ARG A 1023 10.07 0.17 8.12
CA ARG A 1023 9.31 1.13 8.93
C ARG A 1023 10.15 2.35 9.29
N MET A 1024 11.38 2.13 9.76
CA MET A 1024 12.30 3.22 10.09
C MET A 1024 12.86 3.95 8.86
N LEU A 1025 13.03 3.28 7.70
CA LEU A 1025 13.36 3.97 6.45
C LEU A 1025 12.23 4.91 5.98
N ALA A 1026 10.97 4.46 6.09
CA ALA A 1026 9.81 5.29 5.77
C ALA A 1026 9.66 6.47 6.77
N PHE A 1027 9.87 6.24 8.07
CA PHE A 1027 9.92 7.31 9.07
C PHE A 1027 11.03 8.34 8.78
N GLN A 1028 12.24 7.88 8.44
CA GLN A 1028 13.36 8.73 8.03
C GLN A 1028 13.02 9.63 6.83
N GLN A 1029 12.32 9.12 5.82
CA GLN A 1029 11.84 9.98 4.72
C GLN A 1029 10.86 11.05 5.23
N GLY A 1030 10.05 10.74 6.24
CA GLY A 1030 9.20 11.73 6.89
C GLY A 1030 10.00 12.82 7.61
N LEU A 1031 11.12 12.49 8.26
CA LEU A 1031 11.98 13.48 8.93
C LEU A 1031 12.59 14.47 7.95
N GLU A 1032 13.07 13.99 6.80
CA GLU A 1032 13.54 14.88 5.73
C GLU A 1032 12.40 15.76 5.18
N ASP A 1033 11.19 15.21 5.02
CA ASP A 1033 10.01 15.97 4.60
C ASP A 1033 9.66 17.07 5.64
N TYR A 1034 9.82 16.79 6.94
CA TYR A 1034 9.65 17.77 8.02
C TYR A 1034 10.67 18.90 7.93
N ASP A 1035 11.96 18.60 7.74
CA ASP A 1035 12.99 19.63 7.60
C ASP A 1035 12.76 20.48 6.34
N LEU A 1036 12.29 19.88 5.24
CA LEU A 1036 11.90 20.61 4.03
C LEU A 1036 10.64 21.47 4.22
N LEU A 1037 9.68 21.02 5.04
CA LEU A 1037 8.51 21.81 5.43
C LEU A 1037 8.89 23.02 6.28
N VAL A 1038 9.81 22.86 7.25
CA VAL A 1038 10.32 23.99 8.06
C VAL A 1038 11.04 25.00 7.17
N LEU A 1039 11.97 24.54 6.31
CA LEU A 1039 12.65 25.40 5.35
C LEU A 1039 11.67 26.15 4.43
N LEU A 1040 10.65 25.46 3.91
CA LEU A 1040 9.66 26.12 3.06
C LEU A 1040 8.76 27.06 3.86
N HIS A 1041 8.43 26.75 5.11
CA HIS A 1041 7.60 27.61 5.96
C HIS A 1041 8.27 28.96 6.26
N ASP A 1042 9.58 28.97 6.48
CA ASP A 1042 10.35 30.20 6.71
C ASP A 1042 10.42 31.13 5.47
N HIS A 1043 10.16 30.59 4.27
CA HIS A 1043 10.24 31.32 2.99
C HIS A 1043 8.86 31.61 2.35
N ASP A 1044 7.96 30.63 2.37
CA ASP A 1044 6.59 30.68 1.86
C ASP A 1044 5.67 29.86 2.80
N PRO A 1045 5.18 30.49 3.89
CA PRO A 1045 4.27 29.85 4.84
C PRO A 1045 2.99 29.29 4.20
N ALA A 1046 2.53 29.91 3.10
CA ALA A 1046 1.30 29.54 2.42
C ALA A 1046 1.49 28.26 1.60
N ALA A 1047 2.56 28.17 0.79
CA ALA A 1047 2.90 26.96 0.06
C ALA A 1047 3.24 25.79 1.01
N ALA A 1048 3.96 26.04 2.10
CA ALA A 1048 4.23 25.03 3.12
C ALA A 1048 2.93 24.50 3.76
N ALA A 1049 2.00 25.39 4.11
CA ALA A 1049 0.69 25.00 4.66
C ALA A 1049 -0.15 24.21 3.64
N GLU A 1050 -0.21 24.64 2.38
CA GLU A 1050 -0.97 23.98 1.31
C GLU A 1050 -0.43 22.55 1.02
N ILE A 1051 0.90 22.40 0.99
CA ILE A 1051 1.54 21.08 0.83
C ILE A 1051 1.31 20.20 2.06
N ALA A 1052 1.43 20.73 3.28
CA ALA A 1052 1.13 20.00 4.51
C ALA A 1052 -0.33 19.52 4.57
N GLN A 1053 -1.29 20.37 4.21
CA GLN A 1053 -2.72 20.04 4.11
C GLN A 1053 -2.99 18.97 3.04
N SER A 1054 -2.15 18.87 2.00
CA SER A 1054 -2.26 17.81 0.99
C SER A 1054 -1.88 16.41 1.50
N ILE A 1055 -1.26 16.30 2.69
CA ILE A 1055 -0.93 15.04 3.37
C ILE A 1055 -1.77 14.83 4.63
N VAL A 1056 -1.99 15.88 5.42
CA VAL A 1056 -2.82 15.89 6.63
C VAL A 1056 -3.93 16.91 6.44
N ALA A 1057 -5.04 16.50 5.82
CA ALA A 1057 -6.20 17.36 5.63
C ALA A 1057 -6.95 17.56 6.97
N GLU A 1058 -7.60 18.71 7.13
CA GLU A 1058 -8.21 19.12 8.39
C GLU A 1058 -9.20 18.10 8.96
N MET A 1059 -9.21 17.98 10.29
CA MET A 1059 -10.01 16.99 10.99
C MET A 1059 -11.46 17.44 11.20
N VAL A 1060 -12.38 16.78 10.50
CA VAL A 1060 -13.82 16.97 10.72
C VAL A 1060 -14.23 16.21 11.98
N LEU A 1061 -14.94 16.92 12.86
CA LEU A 1061 -15.56 16.35 14.06
C LEU A 1061 -16.99 15.93 13.75
N ASP A 1062 -17.22 14.61 13.73
CA ASP A 1062 -18.56 14.03 13.58
C ASP A 1062 -19.33 14.22 14.90
N ALA A 1063 -20.30 15.14 14.86
CA ALA A 1063 -21.21 15.50 15.96
C ALA A 1063 -20.48 15.98 17.26
N PRO A 1064 -21.22 16.31 18.35
CA PRO A 1064 -20.61 16.68 19.62
C PRO A 1064 -19.89 15.50 20.32
N GLY A 1065 -18.64 15.25 19.91
CA GLY A 1065 -17.64 14.56 20.73
C GLY A 1065 -17.65 13.03 20.70
N LYS A 1066 -17.82 12.39 19.52
CA LYS A 1066 -17.64 10.94 19.40
C LYS A 1066 -16.62 10.45 18.38
N ASP A 1067 -16.49 11.09 17.21
CA ASP A 1067 -15.45 10.72 16.25
C ASP A 1067 -14.75 11.95 15.64
N ILE A 1068 -13.46 11.79 15.38
CA ILE A 1068 -12.63 12.75 14.66
C ILE A 1068 -12.05 12.02 13.45
N ARG A 1069 -12.42 12.44 12.24
CA ARG A 1069 -11.86 11.88 11.00
C ARG A 1069 -10.68 12.72 10.56
N ALA A 1070 -9.46 12.20 10.71
CA ALA A 1070 -8.32 12.72 9.96
C ALA A 1070 -8.28 12.04 8.60
N GLU A 1071 -8.30 12.86 7.56
CA GLU A 1071 -8.03 12.39 6.20
C GLU A 1071 -6.53 12.53 5.92
N TYR A 1072 -5.80 11.46 6.21
CA TYR A 1072 -4.42 11.31 5.79
C TYR A 1072 -4.36 10.89 4.32
N ALA A 1073 -3.37 11.40 3.59
CA ALA A 1073 -2.96 10.81 2.33
C ALA A 1073 -2.61 9.33 2.54
N ASN A 1074 -3.40 8.42 1.98
CA ASN A 1074 -3.27 6.96 2.17
C ASN A 1074 -2.60 6.25 0.98
N GLN A 1075 -1.99 7.00 0.07
CA GLN A 1075 -1.33 6.51 -1.15
C GLN A 1075 0.15 6.97 -1.16
N PRO A 1076 1.12 6.06 -1.33
CA PRO A 1076 2.55 6.38 -1.43
C PRO A 1076 2.87 7.59 -2.32
N ARG A 1077 2.27 7.61 -3.52
CA ARG A 1077 2.50 8.66 -4.52
C ARG A 1077 2.22 10.07 -4.00
N ARG A 1078 1.24 10.29 -3.12
CA ARG A 1078 0.98 11.63 -2.56
C ARG A 1078 2.16 12.18 -1.75
N TYR A 1079 2.89 11.32 -1.03
CA TYR A 1079 4.10 11.72 -0.29
C TYR A 1079 5.28 12.02 -1.22
N HIS A 1080 5.41 11.27 -2.31
CA HIS A 1080 6.44 11.50 -3.33
C HIS A 1080 6.17 12.81 -4.09
N ASP A 1081 4.91 13.03 -4.52
CA ASP A 1081 4.45 14.27 -5.16
C ASP A 1081 4.61 15.48 -4.20
N ALA A 1082 4.27 15.33 -2.91
CA ALA A 1082 4.45 16.38 -1.91
C ALA A 1082 5.93 16.75 -1.70
N ARG A 1083 6.82 15.75 -1.58
CA ARG A 1083 8.29 15.98 -1.54
C ARG A 1083 8.78 16.69 -2.80
N GLN A 1084 8.31 16.30 -3.98
CA GLN A 1084 8.66 16.96 -5.24
C GLN A 1084 8.27 18.45 -5.20
N ARG A 1085 7.08 18.77 -4.69
CA ARG A 1085 6.58 20.14 -4.55
C ARG A 1085 7.39 20.97 -3.54
N LEU A 1086 7.75 20.40 -2.37
CA LEU A 1086 8.60 21.07 -1.38
C LEU A 1086 9.95 21.47 -2.01
N LEU A 1087 10.62 20.51 -2.66
CA LEU A 1087 11.92 20.71 -3.28
C LEU A 1087 11.86 21.68 -4.47
N ALA A 1088 10.78 21.65 -5.27
CA ALA A 1088 10.58 22.60 -6.36
C ALA A 1088 10.32 24.03 -5.87
N GLY A 1089 9.56 24.22 -4.79
CA GLY A 1089 9.34 25.53 -4.17
C GLY A 1089 10.65 26.15 -3.68
N LEU A 1090 11.45 25.38 -2.95
CA LEU A 1090 12.76 25.81 -2.43
C LEU A 1090 13.80 26.07 -3.54
N ASP A 1091 13.86 25.22 -4.57
CA ASP A 1091 14.80 25.43 -5.70
C ASP A 1091 14.47 26.68 -6.56
N ASN A 1092 13.19 27.06 -6.63
CA ASN A 1092 12.75 28.27 -7.35
C ASN A 1092 13.21 29.55 -6.61
N GLN A 1093 13.10 29.59 -5.28
CA GLN A 1093 13.60 30.72 -4.46
C GLN A 1093 15.11 30.94 -4.66
N LEU A 1094 15.90 29.87 -4.61
CA LEU A 1094 17.36 29.92 -4.85
C LEU A 1094 17.76 30.41 -6.26
N HIS A 1095 16.81 30.52 -7.21
CA HIS A 1095 17.03 31.15 -8.51
C HIS A 1095 16.69 32.65 -8.53
N CYS A 1096 15.81 33.11 -7.64
CA CYS A 1096 15.45 34.51 -7.46
C CYS A 1096 16.56 35.28 -6.70
N ASP A 1097 17.06 34.73 -5.59
CA ASP A 1097 18.11 35.37 -4.75
C ASP A 1097 19.48 35.52 -5.43
N ARG A 1098 19.64 34.98 -6.65
CA ARG A 1098 20.86 35.08 -7.47
C ARG A 1098 20.73 36.04 -8.66
N LYS A 1099 19.63 36.80 -8.73
CA LYS A 1099 19.40 37.87 -9.72
C LYS A 1099 19.35 39.23 -9.05
#